data_AF-A0A9J6BFB2-F1
#
_entry.id   AF-A0A9J6BFB2-F1
#
_cell.length_a   1.000
_cell.length_b   1.000
_cell.length_c   1.000
_cell.angle_alpha   90.00
_cell.angle_beta   90.00
_cell.angle_gamma   90.00
#
_symmetry.space_group_name_H-M   'P 1'
#
loop_
_entity.id
_entity.type
_entity.pdbx_description
1 polymer ?
#
loop_
_entity_poly.entity_id
_entity_poly.type
_entity_poly.pdbx_seq_one_letter_code
_entity_poly.pdbx_strand_id
1 'polypeptide(L)'
;MKSSFSLFTESKANKALNQDYVNAQIDIEPLKKLLEHPQMKYRKIVVIAKLGSLENDKNYFMKKCLQFMYSNYKSINNLNQSNSFEMQPINGITIVNDVFLYDEPSTGEKFGILLMNSQEFLNNNAVDNSIIFTVGTLISSIQLLTINRIVHEDQTEYLKFTKHFAEFVITDNSQETEIKPFQKLIFLIKNLNDNDDAESGEQNFVKDVFHTNGNLNQLKSIAKDSFEKVNYLSLPKASNDDFDDKLQRIIENLLSPNQLVTKKINEKELTSIEYLGYVQKYFELFKSQKSFPNTRTFYESTVNKQNQNLIDESLTLYRMFIYSRMKTLLNIDEIPNIHENSLNEILSYYRTVNKMGNSFEHKKFEEILFEKIEDNYNQWKNEMQSKIEKIEDENERRKVAQLEAKINSCILNIELDSIDAAVDLFKEINDESQIERVVKEIYLKNPKNIEILLRFSRNLENISWTGMAYKMLQNFINPEHLMILAFNVKETMNEQSFQNANQEEKKLFEDIKSNFDPNIRALTWGGTCALRNFNFNEYLYPEGNQFNYDNERRSVFTRKQGDVQNDKKWEIIPTSDGYVYIRHLNKQEYLYADDDTKAYDSDRRNVFTWIPKNILDPKFKWKIISIPFSPFIQMNLLQNQRFDEFFYAFDDPSPDQYRRRVFTWRRKVFDNQMFWIFEC
;
A
#
# COMPACT_ATOMS: atom_id res chain seq x y z
N MET A 1 12.28 43.67 27.67
CA MET A 1 13.30 43.11 26.76
C MET A 1 14.22 44.23 26.30
N LYS A 2 15.49 43.94 25.98
CA LYS A 2 16.33 44.94 25.29
C LYS A 2 15.72 45.26 23.92
N SER A 3 15.77 46.53 23.52
CA SER A 3 15.24 47.05 22.24
C SER A 3 16.04 46.59 21.02
N SER A 4 17.28 46.18 21.23
CA SER A 4 18.20 45.68 20.21
C SER A 4 19.19 44.67 20.83
N PHE A 5 19.88 43.92 19.97
CA PHE A 5 21.01 43.07 20.34
C PHE A 5 22.14 43.24 19.33
N SER A 6 23.38 43.03 19.77
CA SER A 6 24.53 42.99 18.86
C SER A 6 24.77 41.55 18.40
N LEU A 7 25.09 41.40 17.12
CA LEU A 7 25.61 40.15 16.56
C LEU A 7 27.02 39.84 17.05
N PHE A 8 27.76 40.86 17.53
CA PHE A 8 29.11 40.72 18.04
C PHE A 8 29.12 40.98 19.54
N THR A 9 29.74 40.10 20.31
CA THR A 9 29.88 40.26 21.77
C THR A 9 31.33 40.57 22.12
N GLU A 10 31.56 41.47 23.07
CA GLU A 10 32.91 41.76 23.58
C GLU A 10 33.47 40.52 24.29
N SER A 11 34.66 40.06 23.87
CA SER A 11 35.47 39.15 24.67
C SER A 11 35.83 39.83 25.99
N LYS A 12 35.36 39.29 27.12
CA LYS A 12 35.73 39.75 28.46
C LYS A 12 37.19 39.45 28.87
N ALA A 13 38.09 39.07 27.97
CA ALA A 13 39.46 38.73 28.33
C ALA A 13 40.51 39.30 27.36
N ASN A 14 41.57 39.86 27.98
CA ASN A 14 42.88 40.20 27.43
C ASN A 14 43.07 41.56 26.73
N LYS A 15 42.99 42.65 27.52
CA LYS A 15 43.77 43.88 27.27
C LYS A 15 45.26 43.77 27.63
N ALA A 16 45.76 42.58 27.98
CA ALA A 16 47.09 42.39 28.59
C ALA A 16 48.16 41.74 27.70
N LEU A 17 47.85 41.33 26.46
CA LEU A 17 48.83 40.70 25.57
C LEU A 17 48.68 41.28 24.16
N ASN A 18 49.70 41.99 23.69
CA ASN A 18 49.86 42.44 22.30
C ASN A 18 50.00 41.23 21.36
N GLN A 19 48.90 40.55 21.06
CA GLN A 19 48.82 39.54 20.02
C GLN A 19 47.52 39.73 19.23
N ASP A 20 47.65 39.91 17.93
CA ASP A 20 46.57 40.09 16.95
C ASP A 20 45.66 38.85 16.89
N TYR A 21 44.68 38.77 17.79
CA TYR A 21 43.63 37.74 17.76
C TYR A 21 42.26 38.39 17.61
N VAL A 22 41.61 38.17 16.47
CA VAL A 22 40.19 38.44 16.25
C VAL A 22 39.37 37.43 17.06
N ASN A 23 39.16 37.70 18.35
CA ASN A 23 38.26 36.94 19.22
C ASN A 23 36.87 37.61 19.29
N ALA A 24 36.26 37.86 18.13
CA ALA A 24 34.87 38.27 18.06
C ALA A 24 33.96 37.07 18.31
N GLN A 25 33.32 37.00 19.49
CA GLN A 25 32.28 36.01 19.74
C GLN A 25 30.98 36.47 19.09
N ILE A 26 30.54 35.77 18.04
CA ILE A 26 29.31 36.08 17.31
C ILE A 26 28.13 35.31 17.92
N ASP A 27 27.10 36.03 18.34
CA ASP A 27 25.86 35.46 18.89
C ASP A 27 24.69 35.62 17.89
N ILE A 28 24.33 34.52 17.24
CA ILE A 28 23.21 34.46 16.29
C ILE A 28 21.88 34.05 16.94
N GLU A 29 21.88 33.53 18.17
CA GLU A 29 20.68 32.96 18.78
C GLU A 29 19.51 33.95 18.89
N PRO A 30 19.73 35.24 19.23
CA PRO A 30 18.64 36.22 19.21
C PRO A 30 18.06 36.45 17.81
N LEU A 31 18.91 36.51 16.79
CA LEU A 31 18.48 36.66 15.39
C LEU A 31 17.71 35.43 14.92
N LYS A 32 18.20 34.24 15.24
CA LYS A 32 17.54 32.96 14.94
C LYS A 32 16.11 32.93 15.48
N LYS A 33 15.90 33.32 16.74
CA LYS A 33 14.57 33.37 17.36
C LYS A 33 13.60 34.31 16.63
N LEU A 34 14.08 35.45 16.15
CA LEU A 34 13.25 36.37 15.37
C LEU A 34 12.88 35.79 14.00
N LEU A 35 13.86 35.22 13.30
CA LEU A 35 13.68 34.70 11.94
C LEU A 35 12.83 33.42 11.90
N GLU A 36 12.89 32.58 12.93
CA GLU A 36 12.10 31.35 13.07
C GLU A 36 10.67 31.60 13.59
N HIS A 37 10.34 32.83 14.00
CA HIS A 37 9.02 33.15 14.53
C HIS A 37 7.91 32.74 13.54
N PRO A 38 6.77 32.13 13.97
CA PRO A 38 5.76 31.57 13.07
C PRO A 38 5.18 32.56 12.06
N GLN A 39 5.08 33.85 12.44
CA GLN A 39 4.60 34.91 11.55
C GLN A 39 5.67 35.43 10.57
N MET A 40 6.94 35.05 10.74
CA MET A 40 8.10 35.53 9.98
C MET A 40 8.72 34.45 9.08
N LYS A 41 8.83 33.20 9.54
CA LYS A 41 9.67 32.15 8.95
C LYS A 41 9.53 31.89 7.44
N TYR A 42 8.35 32.08 6.86
CA TYR A 42 8.09 31.86 5.43
C TYR A 42 7.85 33.15 4.63
N ARG A 43 8.06 34.31 5.24
CA ARG A 43 7.97 35.61 4.54
C ARG A 43 9.27 35.87 3.79
N LYS A 44 9.18 36.54 2.64
CA LYS A 44 10.35 37.09 1.95
C LYS A 44 10.98 38.14 2.84
N ILE A 45 12.31 38.17 2.94
CA ILE A 45 12.99 39.05 3.89
C ILE A 45 13.55 40.32 3.23
N VAL A 46 13.41 41.45 3.91
CA VAL A 46 14.05 42.73 3.58
C VAL A 46 14.97 43.10 4.73
N VAL A 47 16.22 43.43 4.43
CA VAL A 47 17.24 43.76 5.44
C VAL A 47 17.87 45.09 5.12
N ILE A 48 17.56 46.10 5.91
CA ILE A 48 18.07 47.46 5.76
C ILE A 48 19.21 47.67 6.74
N ALA A 49 20.42 47.84 6.24
CA ALA A 49 21.62 47.98 7.05
C ALA A 49 22.28 49.34 6.84
N LYS A 50 22.39 50.14 7.90
CA LYS A 50 23.24 51.34 7.92
C LYS A 50 24.64 50.98 8.38
N LEU A 51 25.63 51.12 7.49
CA LEU A 51 27.02 50.75 7.73
C LEU A 51 27.95 51.99 7.70
N GLY A 52 28.90 52.03 8.64
CA GLY A 52 30.07 52.93 8.61
C GLY A 52 29.76 54.43 8.77
N SER A 53 29.23 54.85 9.93
CA SER A 53 29.10 56.29 10.25
C SER A 53 30.46 56.90 10.61
N LEU A 54 30.74 58.12 10.15
CA LEU A 54 32.02 58.81 10.33
C LEU A 54 32.06 59.82 11.50
N GLU A 55 30.97 60.20 12.15
CA GLU A 55 31.07 61.12 13.30
C GLU A 55 29.92 60.87 14.27
N ASN A 56 30.02 61.49 15.47
CA ASN A 56 29.13 61.52 16.65
C ASN A 56 27.65 61.91 16.36
N ASP A 57 27.12 61.54 15.20
CA ASP A 57 25.70 61.51 14.93
C ASP A 57 25.09 60.39 15.77
N LYS A 58 24.75 60.74 17.01
CA LYS A 58 23.76 60.03 17.84
C LYS A 58 22.72 59.47 16.88
N ASN A 59 22.44 58.16 16.94
CA ASN A 59 21.67 57.32 15.99
C ASN A 59 20.27 57.83 15.61
N TYR A 60 20.16 59.09 15.20
CA TYR A 60 18.97 59.90 15.07
C TYR A 60 18.23 59.51 13.80
N PHE A 61 18.99 59.33 12.71
CA PHE A 61 18.49 58.74 11.48
C PHE A 61 17.81 57.38 11.76
N MET A 62 18.50 56.45 12.44
CA MET A 62 17.94 55.13 12.74
C MET A 62 16.77 55.20 13.72
N LYS A 63 16.78 56.14 14.67
CA LYS A 63 15.65 56.40 15.57
C LYS A 63 14.41 56.84 14.80
N LYS A 64 14.56 57.77 13.84
CA LYS A 64 13.45 58.22 12.98
C LYS A 64 12.97 57.12 12.04
N CYS A 65 13.88 56.31 11.48
CA CYS A 65 13.51 55.10 10.73
C CYS A 65 12.67 54.15 11.58
N LEU A 66 13.07 53.88 12.83
CA LEU A 66 12.31 53.04 13.75
C LEU A 66 10.93 53.62 14.07
N GLN A 67 10.84 54.92 14.34
CA GLN A 67 9.55 55.60 14.58
C GLN A 67 8.63 55.46 13.37
N PHE A 68 9.15 55.63 12.16
CA PHE A 68 8.41 55.39 10.93
C PHE A 68 7.95 53.93 10.83
N MET A 69 8.83 52.96 11.09
CA MET A 69 8.50 51.54 11.01
C MET A 69 7.37 51.14 11.97
N TYR A 70 7.45 51.55 13.24
CA TYR A 70 6.40 51.28 14.24
C TYR A 70 5.07 51.99 13.95
N SER A 71 5.10 53.08 13.18
CA SER A 71 3.89 53.84 12.84
C SER A 71 3.18 53.28 11.60
N ASN A 72 3.93 52.67 10.68
CA ASN A 72 3.41 52.29 9.35
C ASN A 72 3.39 50.79 9.09
N TYR A 73 4.10 49.98 9.87
CA TYR A 73 4.17 48.53 9.71
C TYR A 73 3.76 47.79 10.97
N LYS A 74 3.25 46.57 10.80
CA LYS A 74 2.87 45.71 11.92
C LYS A 74 4.13 45.13 12.57
N SER A 75 4.36 45.38 13.85
CA SER A 75 5.43 44.78 14.64
C SER A 75 4.99 43.45 15.27
N ILE A 76 5.93 42.52 15.50
CA ILE A 76 5.65 41.26 16.20
C ILE A 76 5.68 41.46 17.73
N ASN A 77 6.68 42.18 18.23
CA ASN A 77 6.86 42.35 19.67
C ASN A 77 6.05 43.52 20.26
N ASN A 78 5.40 44.34 19.43
CA ASN A 78 4.61 45.52 19.81
C ASN A 78 5.34 46.39 20.85
N LEU A 79 6.65 46.57 20.70
CA LEU A 79 7.41 47.41 21.62
C LEU A 79 6.92 48.86 21.46
N ASN A 80 6.31 49.41 22.52
CA ASN A 80 5.65 50.72 22.50
C ASN A 80 6.53 51.84 21.90
N GLN A 81 5.88 52.77 21.19
CA GLN A 81 6.42 53.99 20.54
C GLN A 81 7.19 54.97 21.47
N SER A 82 7.49 54.62 22.72
CA SER A 82 8.10 55.54 23.68
C SER A 82 9.50 55.97 23.22
N ASN A 83 9.73 57.28 23.27
CA ASN A 83 10.91 58.06 22.85
C ASN A 83 12.28 57.60 23.40
N SER A 84 12.34 56.51 24.16
CA SER A 84 13.54 55.88 24.77
C SER A 84 14.15 54.76 23.92
N PHE A 85 13.71 54.56 22.67
CA PHE A 85 14.42 53.68 21.73
C PHE A 85 15.73 54.33 21.28
N GLU A 86 16.82 53.96 21.93
CA GLU A 86 18.16 54.19 21.41
C GLU A 86 18.74 52.86 20.92
N MET A 87 18.98 52.75 19.61
CA MET A 87 19.94 51.78 19.09
C MET A 87 21.33 52.32 19.42
N GLN A 88 21.78 52.19 20.67
CA GLN A 88 23.19 52.44 20.96
C GLN A 88 24.01 51.33 20.26
N PRO A 89 25.03 51.65 19.44
CA PRO A 89 25.82 50.63 18.77
C PRO A 89 26.74 50.01 19.82
N ILE A 90 26.50 48.75 20.19
CA ILE A 90 27.21 48.09 21.30
C ILE A 90 28.43 47.30 20.74
N ASN A 91 29.17 47.89 19.81
CA ASN A 91 30.20 47.24 18.97
C ASN A 91 29.63 46.24 17.94
N GLY A 92 30.20 46.21 16.74
CA GLY A 92 29.79 45.30 15.66
C GLY A 92 28.56 45.74 14.87
N ILE A 93 27.66 44.79 14.60
CA ILE A 93 26.36 44.99 13.95
C ILE A 93 25.25 44.81 14.99
N THR A 94 24.47 45.85 15.20
CA THR A 94 23.29 45.86 16.09
C THR A 94 22.02 45.67 15.25
N ILE A 95 21.19 44.71 15.65
CA ILE A 95 19.90 44.43 15.05
C ILE A 95 18.79 44.84 16.02
N VAL A 96 17.73 45.42 15.48
CA VAL A 96 16.51 45.72 16.24
C VAL A 96 15.89 44.41 16.72
N ASN A 97 15.55 44.32 18.00
CA ASN A 97 14.97 43.11 18.59
C ASN A 97 13.45 43.02 18.31
N ASP A 98 13.07 43.26 17.06
CA ASP A 98 11.71 43.21 16.54
C ASP A 98 11.78 43.06 15.02
N VAL A 99 10.68 42.60 14.42
CA VAL A 99 10.52 42.46 12.98
C VAL A 99 9.23 43.15 12.55
N PHE A 100 9.29 43.83 11.41
CA PHE A 100 8.14 44.53 10.86
C PHE A 100 7.57 43.73 9.69
N LEU A 101 6.25 43.58 9.68
CA LEU A 101 5.52 42.76 8.72
C LEU A 101 4.78 43.67 7.74
N TYR A 102 4.88 43.31 6.47
CA TYR A 102 4.15 43.96 5.39
C TYR A 102 3.48 42.90 4.51
N ASP A 103 2.20 43.08 4.23
CA ASP A 103 1.43 42.23 3.32
C ASP A 103 1.09 43.14 2.11
N GLU A 104 1.70 42.87 0.96
CA GLU A 104 1.50 43.66 -0.25
C GLU A 104 0.06 43.50 -0.74
N PRO A 105 -0.76 44.58 -0.74
CA PRO A 105 -2.18 44.46 -1.04
C PRO A 105 -2.47 43.97 -2.45
N SER A 106 -1.61 44.28 -3.42
CA SER A 106 -1.83 43.99 -4.83
C SER A 106 -1.54 42.53 -5.21
N THR A 107 -0.45 41.96 -4.69
CA THR A 107 0.03 40.60 -5.04
C THR A 107 -0.28 39.57 -3.96
N GLY A 108 -0.60 40.02 -2.73
CA GLY A 108 -0.73 39.15 -1.56
C GLY A 108 0.62 38.65 -1.02
N GLU A 109 1.74 39.13 -1.57
CA GLU A 109 3.07 38.74 -1.11
C GLU A 109 3.35 39.24 0.30
N LYS A 110 4.07 38.42 1.07
CA LYS A 110 4.31 38.64 2.49
C LYS A 110 5.77 38.87 2.76
N PHE A 111 6.07 40.02 3.35
CA PHE A 111 7.42 40.49 3.64
C PHE A 111 7.65 40.63 5.13
N GLY A 112 8.90 40.40 5.54
CA GLY A 112 9.40 40.69 6.87
C GLY A 112 10.63 41.58 6.78
N ILE A 113 10.69 42.63 7.60
CA ILE A 113 11.67 43.71 7.48
C ILE A 113 12.52 43.77 8.75
N LEU A 114 13.83 43.71 8.55
CA LEU A 114 14.85 43.89 9.59
C LEU A 114 15.58 45.22 9.40
N LEU A 115 15.85 45.87 10.53
CA LEU A 115 16.72 47.04 10.59
C LEU A 115 18.02 46.66 11.31
N MET A 116 19.14 47.01 10.67
CA MET A 116 20.48 46.79 11.17
C MET A 116 21.27 48.11 11.17
N ASN A 117 22.12 48.28 12.17
CA ASN A 117 23.03 49.42 12.27
C ASN A 117 24.41 48.91 12.68
N SER A 118 25.49 49.45 12.13
CA SER A 118 26.85 49.11 12.55
C SER A 118 27.42 50.10 13.56
N GLN A 119 28.53 49.73 14.18
CA GLN A 119 29.43 50.66 14.85
C GLN A 119 30.04 51.68 13.87
N GLU A 120 30.59 52.76 14.43
CA GLU A 120 31.37 53.75 13.71
C GLU A 120 32.74 53.20 13.32
N PHE A 121 33.25 53.59 12.15
CA PHE A 121 34.51 53.04 11.63
C PHE A 121 35.76 53.80 12.13
N LEU A 122 35.67 55.12 12.38
CA LEU A 122 36.86 55.93 12.72
C LEU A 122 37.53 55.61 14.06
N ASN A 123 36.80 55.01 14.99
CA ASN A 123 37.30 54.74 16.35
C ASN A 123 37.81 53.30 16.54
N ASN A 124 37.79 52.47 15.49
CA ASN A 124 38.01 51.02 15.58
C ASN A 124 39.12 50.54 14.62
N ASN A 125 39.65 49.33 14.85
CA ASN A 125 40.70 48.77 14.00
C ASN A 125 40.15 48.47 12.57
N ALA A 126 41.03 48.56 11.56
CA ALA A 126 40.64 48.39 10.16
C ALA A 126 40.13 46.97 9.83
N VAL A 127 40.59 45.96 10.58
CA VAL A 127 40.21 44.55 10.39
C VAL A 127 38.76 44.31 10.82
N ASP A 128 38.36 44.80 11.99
CA ASP A 128 37.00 44.70 12.53
C ASP A 128 36.02 45.48 11.65
N ASN A 129 36.41 46.66 11.16
CA ASN A 129 35.61 47.41 10.20
C ASN A 129 35.39 46.64 8.90
N SER A 130 36.43 45.96 8.38
CA SER A 130 36.33 45.12 7.17
C SER A 130 35.42 43.91 7.40
N ILE A 131 35.46 43.29 8.58
CA ILE A 131 34.56 42.20 8.97
C ILE A 131 33.12 42.68 8.98
N ILE A 132 32.86 43.77 9.69
CA ILE A 132 31.51 44.35 9.85
C ILE A 132 30.95 44.78 8.50
N PHE A 133 31.77 45.40 7.66
CA PHE A 133 31.36 45.81 6.33
C PHE A 133 31.03 44.60 5.44
N THR A 134 31.91 43.60 5.41
CA THR A 134 31.73 42.37 4.64
C THR A 134 30.44 41.64 5.05
N VAL A 135 30.26 41.39 6.35
CA VAL A 135 29.06 40.72 6.87
C VAL A 135 27.81 41.55 6.60
N GLY A 136 27.84 42.85 6.91
CA GLY A 136 26.72 43.75 6.68
C GLY A 136 26.29 43.79 5.22
N THR A 137 27.25 43.77 4.29
CA THR A 137 26.99 43.75 2.85
C THR A 137 26.40 42.41 2.39
N LEU A 138 26.96 41.29 2.84
CA LEU A 138 26.46 39.95 2.48
C LEU A 138 25.02 39.72 2.93
N ILE A 139 24.65 40.20 4.12
CA ILE A 139 23.34 39.91 4.73
C ILE A 139 22.28 40.98 4.41
N SER A 140 22.66 42.20 4.02
CA SER A 140 21.69 43.25 3.69
C SER A 140 21.11 43.11 2.29
N SER A 141 19.89 43.57 2.11
CA SER A 141 19.28 43.80 0.78
C SER A 141 19.29 45.28 0.41
N ILE A 142 19.25 46.16 1.41
CA ILE A 142 19.44 47.61 1.26
C ILE A 142 20.58 48.04 2.17
N GLN A 143 21.68 48.50 1.58
CA GLN A 143 22.83 49.01 2.29
C GLN A 143 22.85 50.53 2.25
N LEU A 144 22.88 51.17 3.42
CA LEU A 144 23.03 52.61 3.57
C LEU A 144 24.47 52.89 4.00
N LEU A 145 25.26 53.45 3.08
CA LEU A 145 26.66 53.78 3.33
C LEU A 145 26.80 55.29 3.51
N THR A 146 27.31 55.72 4.66
CA THR A 146 27.50 57.15 4.95
C THR A 146 28.80 57.64 4.32
N ILE A 147 28.72 58.72 3.53
CA ILE A 147 29.88 59.39 2.94
C ILE A 147 29.86 60.89 3.26
N ASN A 148 31.05 61.43 3.56
CA ASN A 148 31.28 62.86 3.67
C ASN A 148 31.82 63.39 2.32
N ARG A 149 32.01 64.72 2.20
CA ARG A 149 32.61 65.35 1.01
C ARG A 149 33.98 64.79 0.62
N ILE A 150 34.74 64.36 1.62
CA ILE A 150 36.04 63.72 1.44
C ILE A 150 35.86 62.24 1.71
N VAL A 151 36.06 61.43 0.68
CA VAL A 151 36.19 59.99 0.82
C VAL A 151 37.60 59.66 1.26
N HIS A 152 37.72 58.97 2.39
CA HIS A 152 38.99 58.43 2.87
C HIS A 152 39.37 57.14 2.12
N GLU A 153 40.66 56.88 1.93
CA GLU A 153 41.16 55.69 1.21
C GLU A 153 40.63 54.37 1.81
N ASP A 154 40.46 54.32 3.14
CA ASP A 154 39.89 53.19 3.87
C ASP A 154 38.48 52.81 3.40
N GLN A 155 37.66 53.80 2.98
CA GLN A 155 36.30 53.53 2.48
C GLN A 155 36.31 52.83 1.12
N THR A 156 37.31 53.14 0.28
CA THR A 156 37.54 52.44 -1.00
C THR A 156 38.04 51.02 -0.77
N GLU A 157 38.77 50.77 0.32
CA GLU A 157 39.23 49.44 0.69
C GLU A 157 38.07 48.50 1.06
N TYR A 158 37.08 48.99 1.82
CA TYR A 158 35.91 48.16 2.20
C TYR A 158 35.09 47.67 1.00
N LEU A 159 34.93 48.49 -0.04
CA LEU A 159 34.24 48.09 -1.27
C LEU A 159 35.07 47.18 -2.19
N LYS A 160 36.39 47.01 -1.97
CA LYS A 160 37.16 46.00 -2.72
C LYS A 160 36.62 44.59 -2.50
N PHE A 161 36.08 44.29 -1.31
CA PHE A 161 35.39 43.02 -1.05
C PHE A 161 34.23 42.81 -2.03
N THR A 162 33.38 43.83 -2.21
CA THR A 162 32.19 43.71 -3.09
C THR A 162 32.61 43.51 -4.54
N LYS A 163 33.67 44.23 -4.95
CA LYS A 163 34.26 44.08 -6.28
C LYS A 163 34.72 42.65 -6.54
N HIS A 164 35.57 42.12 -5.66
CA HIS A 164 36.12 40.77 -5.81
C HIS A 164 35.02 39.70 -5.74
N PHE A 165 34.00 39.91 -4.91
CA PHE A 165 32.86 39.00 -4.85
C PHE A 165 32.08 39.00 -6.18
N ALA A 166 31.83 40.17 -6.76
CA ALA A 166 31.20 40.30 -8.07
C ALA A 166 32.05 39.69 -9.19
N GLU A 167 33.38 39.87 -9.16
CA GLU A 167 34.31 39.24 -10.11
C GLU A 167 34.19 37.71 -10.09
N PHE A 168 34.08 37.08 -8.91
CA PHE A 168 33.85 35.63 -8.81
C PHE A 168 32.48 35.22 -9.37
N VAL A 169 31.42 35.96 -9.05
CA VAL A 169 30.08 35.70 -9.60
C VAL A 169 30.08 35.76 -11.12
N ILE A 170 30.75 36.75 -11.71
CA ILE A 170 30.83 36.91 -13.17
C ILE A 170 31.69 35.82 -13.81
N THR A 171 32.84 35.49 -13.20
CA THR A 171 33.80 34.53 -13.78
C THR A 171 33.26 33.11 -13.78
N ASP A 172 32.58 32.71 -12.70
CA ASP A 172 32.12 31.33 -12.53
C ASP A 172 30.70 31.11 -13.08
N ASN A 173 29.91 32.16 -13.31
CA ASN A 173 28.62 32.02 -13.99
C ASN A 173 28.81 31.82 -15.50
N SER A 174 28.22 30.76 -16.04
CA SER A 174 28.29 30.38 -17.45
C SER A 174 27.29 31.09 -18.36
N GLN A 175 26.39 31.92 -17.81
CA GLN A 175 25.35 32.63 -18.55
C GLN A 175 25.82 34.06 -18.90
N GLU A 176 25.57 34.52 -20.13
CA GLU A 176 25.91 35.87 -20.64
C GLU A 176 25.15 37.03 -19.94
N THR A 177 24.44 36.76 -18.84
CA THR A 177 23.64 37.73 -18.10
C THR A 177 24.48 38.49 -17.08
N GLU A 178 24.33 39.82 -17.04
CA GLU A 178 24.95 40.72 -16.07
C GLU A 178 24.32 40.56 -14.66
N ILE A 179 24.59 39.42 -14.00
CA ILE A 179 24.10 39.12 -12.64
C ILE A 179 24.97 39.85 -11.62
N LYS A 180 24.33 40.62 -10.72
CA LYS A 180 25.01 41.34 -9.64
C LYS A 180 24.75 40.67 -8.28
N PRO A 181 25.77 40.49 -7.42
CA PRO A 181 25.61 39.79 -6.14
C PRO A 181 24.79 40.54 -5.09
N PHE A 182 24.73 41.87 -5.19
CA PHE A 182 24.12 42.72 -4.18
C PHE A 182 22.99 43.57 -4.78
N GLN A 183 21.96 43.86 -3.99
CA GLN A 183 20.73 44.45 -4.50
C GLN A 183 20.80 45.98 -4.56
N LYS A 184 20.68 46.67 -3.41
CA LYS A 184 20.55 48.14 -3.38
C LYS A 184 21.60 48.76 -2.46
N LEU A 185 22.43 49.65 -3.02
CA LEU A 185 23.32 50.53 -2.26
C LEU A 185 22.78 51.97 -2.32
N ILE A 186 22.75 52.63 -1.17
CA ILE A 186 22.37 54.04 -1.05
C ILE A 186 23.49 54.78 -0.33
N PHE A 187 24.09 55.73 -1.03
CA PHE A 187 25.06 56.64 -0.43
C PHE A 187 24.34 57.76 0.32
N LEU A 188 24.46 57.78 1.65
CA LEU A 188 23.99 58.86 2.50
C LEU A 188 25.05 59.96 2.55
N ILE A 189 24.80 61.06 1.86
CA ILE A 189 25.75 62.17 1.72
C ILE A 189 25.50 63.18 2.84
N LYS A 190 26.53 63.46 3.63
CA LYS A 190 26.50 64.51 4.67
C LYS A 190 27.21 65.78 4.22
N ASN A 191 26.83 66.91 4.82
CA ASN A 191 27.51 68.21 4.71
C ASN A 191 27.57 68.78 3.27
N LEU A 192 26.45 68.79 2.52
CA LEU A 192 26.32 69.53 1.25
C LEU A 192 26.35 71.06 1.46
N ASN A 193 26.55 71.89 0.43
CA ASN A 193 26.52 73.36 0.58
C ASN A 193 25.07 73.88 0.66
N ASP A 194 24.88 75.04 1.29
CA ASP A 194 23.54 75.65 1.49
C ASP A 194 22.89 76.19 0.19
N ASN A 195 23.66 76.30 -0.89
CA ASN A 195 23.18 76.81 -2.19
C ASN A 195 22.65 75.72 -3.13
N ASP A 196 22.67 74.45 -2.69
CA ASP A 196 22.24 73.31 -3.48
C ASP A 196 20.85 72.87 -2.96
N ASP A 197 19.77 73.16 -3.69
CA ASP A 197 18.45 72.59 -3.37
C ASP A 197 18.55 71.05 -3.35
N ALA A 198 17.83 70.36 -2.46
CA ALA A 198 18.02 68.92 -2.24
C ALA A 198 17.93 68.06 -3.53
N GLU A 199 17.10 68.45 -4.51
CA GLU A 199 16.95 67.75 -5.80
C GLU A 199 18.00 68.13 -6.85
N SER A 200 18.43 69.40 -6.91
CA SER A 200 19.48 69.85 -7.84
C SER A 200 20.89 69.55 -7.31
N GLY A 201 21.04 69.52 -5.99
CA GLY A 201 22.23 69.20 -5.23
C GLY A 201 22.64 67.74 -5.29
N GLU A 202 21.70 66.79 -5.40
CA GLU A 202 22.04 65.38 -5.62
C GLU A 202 22.72 65.21 -7.00
N GLN A 203 22.16 65.83 -8.05
CA GLN A 203 22.72 65.76 -9.40
C GLN A 203 24.01 66.56 -9.54
N ASN A 204 24.10 67.73 -8.90
CA ASN A 204 25.30 68.58 -8.93
C ASN A 204 26.41 68.02 -8.05
N PHE A 205 26.14 67.47 -6.87
CA PHE A 205 27.14 66.78 -6.06
C PHE A 205 27.68 65.53 -6.77
N VAL A 206 26.79 64.74 -7.39
CA VAL A 206 27.19 63.57 -8.18
C VAL A 206 28.05 63.97 -9.39
N LYS A 207 27.88 65.19 -9.93
CA LYS A 207 28.73 65.73 -11.01
C LYS A 207 30.01 66.36 -10.45
N ASP A 208 29.93 67.36 -9.59
CA ASP A 208 31.08 68.17 -9.16
C ASP A 208 32.08 67.40 -8.30
N VAL A 209 31.61 66.55 -7.38
CA VAL A 209 32.46 65.85 -6.40
C VAL A 209 33.04 64.54 -6.96
N PHE A 210 32.32 63.86 -7.85
CA PHE A 210 32.88 62.69 -8.55
C PHE A 210 33.83 63.10 -9.68
N HIS A 211 33.58 64.19 -10.41
CA HIS A 211 34.49 64.61 -11.49
C HIS A 211 35.84 65.14 -10.99
N THR A 212 35.93 65.64 -9.76
CA THR A 212 37.16 66.26 -9.20
C THR A 212 37.98 65.32 -8.32
N ASN A 213 37.41 64.22 -7.79
CA ASN A 213 38.08 63.32 -6.86
C ASN A 213 38.19 61.88 -7.42
N GLY A 214 39.38 61.48 -7.84
CA GLY A 214 39.64 60.18 -8.49
C GLY A 214 39.19 58.96 -7.67
N ASN A 215 39.31 59.02 -6.34
CA ASN A 215 38.88 57.95 -5.44
C ASN A 215 37.36 57.72 -5.46
N LEU A 216 36.58 58.78 -5.65
CA LEU A 216 35.11 58.72 -5.73
C LEU A 216 34.62 58.10 -7.05
N ASN A 217 35.30 58.34 -8.17
CA ASN A 217 34.98 57.68 -9.44
C ASN A 217 35.23 56.17 -9.36
N GLN A 218 36.33 55.76 -8.71
CA GLN A 218 36.63 54.35 -8.49
C GLN A 218 35.56 53.69 -7.61
N LEU A 219 35.15 54.33 -6.50
CA LEU A 219 34.04 53.86 -5.67
C LEU A 219 32.75 53.69 -6.47
N LYS A 220 32.40 54.67 -7.31
CA LYS A 220 31.18 54.65 -8.13
C LYS A 220 31.20 53.51 -9.13
N SER A 221 32.35 53.25 -9.77
CA SER A 221 32.51 52.11 -10.67
C SER A 221 32.29 50.80 -9.91
N ILE A 222 33.02 50.59 -8.81
CA ILE A 222 32.91 49.37 -8.00
C ILE A 222 31.47 49.13 -7.54
N ALA A 223 30.77 50.17 -7.07
CA ALA A 223 29.38 50.08 -6.67
C ALA A 223 28.45 49.69 -7.82
N LYS A 224 28.61 50.31 -9.01
CA LYS A 224 27.79 49.99 -10.18
C LYS A 224 28.03 48.58 -10.70
N ASP A 225 29.26 48.09 -10.58
CA ASP A 225 29.64 46.75 -11.04
C ASP A 225 29.15 45.67 -10.05
N SER A 226 29.03 46.01 -8.76
CA SER A 226 28.67 45.05 -7.70
C SER A 226 27.19 45.04 -7.29
N PHE A 227 26.45 46.14 -7.50
CA PHE A 227 25.07 46.30 -7.01
C PHE A 227 24.06 46.51 -8.15
N GLU A 228 22.88 45.87 -8.07
CA GLU A 228 21.78 46.03 -9.04
C GLU A 228 21.30 47.49 -9.13
N LYS A 229 21.21 48.18 -7.99
CA LYS A 229 20.78 49.58 -7.90
C LYS A 229 21.72 50.39 -6.99
N VAL A 230 22.16 51.54 -7.48
CA VAL A 230 22.98 52.49 -6.73
C VAL A 230 22.28 53.85 -6.72
N ASN A 231 21.86 54.28 -5.53
CA ASN A 231 21.17 55.55 -5.33
C ASN A 231 22.00 56.46 -4.41
N TYR A 232 21.65 57.75 -4.41
CA TYR A 232 22.26 58.76 -3.58
C TYR A 232 21.16 59.45 -2.78
N LEU A 233 21.49 59.91 -1.58
CA LEU A 233 20.54 60.57 -0.70
C LEU A 233 21.28 61.60 0.14
N SER A 234 20.96 62.87 -0.06
CA SER A 234 21.52 63.94 0.76
C SER A 234 20.81 64.02 2.10
N LEU A 235 21.56 63.94 3.19
CA LEU A 235 21.03 64.21 4.53
C LEU A 235 20.98 65.73 4.76
N PRO A 236 19.89 66.25 5.37
CA PRO A 236 19.79 67.66 5.71
C PRO A 236 20.83 68.04 6.77
N LYS A 237 21.29 69.29 6.79
CA LYS A 237 22.18 69.78 7.85
C LYS A 237 21.40 69.93 9.15
N ALA A 238 22.00 69.51 10.26
CA ALA A 238 21.40 69.67 11.59
C ALA A 238 21.14 71.14 11.99
N SER A 239 21.80 72.10 11.33
CA SER A 239 21.61 73.54 11.51
C SER A 239 20.41 74.12 10.76
N ASN A 240 19.71 73.34 9.92
CA ASN A 240 18.55 73.82 9.16
C ASN A 240 17.29 73.84 10.03
N ASP A 241 16.53 74.94 10.00
CA ASP A 241 15.30 75.09 10.79
C ASP A 241 14.22 74.05 10.43
N ASP A 242 14.27 73.48 9.21
CA ASP A 242 13.36 72.45 8.71
C ASP A 242 13.98 71.03 8.63
N PHE A 243 15.06 70.80 9.40
CA PHE A 243 15.81 69.54 9.40
C PHE A 243 14.92 68.31 9.61
N ASP A 244 14.03 68.35 10.60
CA ASP A 244 13.16 67.22 10.95
C ASP A 244 12.15 66.90 9.84
N ASP A 245 11.55 67.91 9.22
CA ASP A 245 10.58 67.73 8.13
C ASP A 245 11.26 67.16 6.87
N LYS A 246 12.44 67.68 6.53
CA LYS A 246 13.24 67.15 5.40
C LYS A 246 13.68 65.71 5.65
N LEU A 247 14.16 65.42 6.86
CA LEU A 247 14.58 64.06 7.24
C LEU A 247 13.40 63.09 7.24
N GLN A 248 12.23 63.53 7.70
CA GLN A 248 11.01 62.73 7.69
C GLN A 248 10.61 62.34 6.26
N ARG A 249 10.59 63.29 5.31
CA ARG A 249 10.31 62.99 3.88
C ARG A 249 11.29 62.00 3.27
N ILE A 250 12.57 62.13 3.62
CA ILE A 250 13.62 61.19 3.18
C ILE A 250 13.34 59.78 3.68
N ILE A 251 12.97 59.64 4.95
CA ILE A 251 12.69 58.34 5.58
C ILE A 251 11.40 57.73 5.02
N GLU A 252 10.37 58.55 4.83
CA GLU A 252 9.11 58.14 4.19
C GLU A 252 9.36 57.57 2.80
N ASN A 253 10.19 58.24 1.99
CA ASN A 253 10.57 57.72 0.68
C ASN A 253 11.36 56.41 0.82
N LEU A 254 12.45 56.41 1.61
CA LEU A 254 13.34 55.27 1.77
C LEU A 254 12.64 53.99 2.24
N LEU A 255 11.73 54.12 3.21
CA LEU A 255 11.04 53.01 3.87
C LEU A 255 9.63 52.80 3.34
N SER A 256 9.22 53.50 2.27
CA SER A 256 7.96 53.22 1.59
C SER A 256 7.96 51.80 1.02
N PRO A 257 6.79 51.12 0.97
CA PRO A 257 6.71 49.75 0.46
C PRO A 257 7.33 49.54 -0.93
N ASN A 258 7.12 50.50 -1.84
CA ASN A 258 7.63 50.46 -3.21
C ASN A 258 9.17 50.58 -3.31
N GLN A 259 9.83 51.03 -2.25
CA GLN A 259 11.28 51.18 -2.20
C GLN A 259 11.98 50.01 -1.52
N LEU A 260 11.23 49.11 -0.88
CA LEU A 260 11.76 47.91 -0.25
C LEU A 260 12.23 46.91 -1.31
N VAL A 261 13.38 46.28 -1.02
CA VAL A 261 13.96 45.26 -1.90
C VAL A 261 14.23 44.02 -1.06
N THR A 262 13.70 42.90 -1.52
CA THR A 262 13.91 41.59 -0.91
C THR A 262 15.38 41.18 -1.01
N LYS A 263 15.85 40.42 -0.02
CA LYS A 263 17.17 39.82 -0.10
C LYS A 263 17.14 38.72 -1.16
N LYS A 264 18.07 38.81 -2.11
CA LYS A 264 18.26 37.80 -3.14
C LYS A 264 19.68 37.23 -3.09
N ILE A 265 19.80 35.99 -3.55
CA ILE A 265 21.07 35.37 -3.91
C ILE A 265 20.85 34.70 -5.26
N ASN A 266 21.61 35.15 -6.28
CA ASN A 266 21.48 34.70 -7.67
C ASN A 266 20.05 34.83 -8.20
N GLU A 267 19.46 36.02 -8.10
CA GLU A 267 18.07 36.34 -8.45
C GLU A 267 16.96 35.64 -7.62
N LYS A 268 17.27 34.58 -6.86
CA LYS A 268 16.29 33.93 -5.98
C LYS A 268 16.05 34.76 -4.73
N GLU A 269 14.82 35.22 -4.55
CA GLU A 269 14.38 35.89 -3.31
C GLU A 269 14.34 34.90 -2.14
N LEU A 270 14.88 35.33 -1.01
CA LEU A 270 15.00 34.47 0.17
C LEU A 270 13.83 34.65 1.12
N THR A 271 13.30 33.53 1.59
CA THR A 271 12.49 33.50 2.80
C THR A 271 13.35 33.74 4.04
N SER A 272 12.72 34.12 5.16
CA SER A 272 13.38 34.28 6.46
C SER A 272 14.21 33.06 6.87
N ILE A 273 13.71 31.85 6.64
CA ILE A 273 14.40 30.61 7.01
C ILE A 273 15.59 30.31 6.08
N GLU A 274 15.47 30.55 4.78
CA GLU A 274 16.57 30.40 3.84
C GLU A 274 17.67 31.42 4.14
N TYR A 275 17.29 32.67 4.39
CA TYR A 275 18.19 33.75 4.81
C TYR A 275 18.97 33.38 6.08
N LEU A 276 18.29 32.89 7.13
CA LEU A 276 18.95 32.42 8.35
C LEU A 276 20.04 31.38 8.03
N GLY A 277 19.76 30.44 7.13
CA GLY A 277 20.72 29.42 6.73
C GLY A 277 21.99 29.99 6.09
N TYR A 278 21.89 31.05 5.28
CA TYR A 278 23.05 31.75 4.73
C TYR A 278 23.81 32.52 5.81
N VAL A 279 23.12 33.24 6.68
CA VAL A 279 23.73 34.01 7.76
C VAL A 279 24.51 33.08 8.71
N GLN A 280 23.92 31.95 9.11
CA GLN A 280 24.62 30.92 9.90
C GLN A 280 25.87 30.44 9.18
N LYS A 281 25.76 30.18 7.87
CA LYS A 281 26.89 29.67 7.09
C LYS A 281 28.05 30.66 6.98
N TYR A 282 27.75 31.96 6.82
CA TYR A 282 28.77 33.00 6.87
C TYR A 282 29.41 33.09 8.25
N PHE A 283 28.62 32.97 9.32
CA PHE A 283 29.15 33.01 10.69
C PHE A 283 30.01 31.81 11.08
N GLU A 284 29.75 30.62 10.54
CA GLU A 284 30.63 29.46 10.70
C GLU A 284 32.06 29.70 10.18
N LEU A 285 32.21 30.50 9.11
CA LEU A 285 33.53 30.83 8.56
C LEU A 285 34.39 31.60 9.56
N PHE A 286 33.78 32.43 10.40
CA PHE A 286 34.48 33.18 11.45
C PHE A 286 34.87 32.30 12.64
N LYS A 287 34.12 31.24 12.93
CA LYS A 287 34.41 30.32 14.05
C LYS A 287 35.51 29.31 13.72
N SER A 288 35.69 28.99 12.43
CA SER A 288 36.52 27.88 11.96
C SER A 288 37.95 28.28 11.55
N GLN A 289 38.25 29.58 11.39
CA GLN A 289 39.54 30.05 10.86
C GLN A 289 40.28 30.93 11.87
N LYS A 290 41.63 30.83 11.85
CA LYS A 290 42.52 31.66 12.68
C LYS A 290 42.66 33.10 12.17
N SER A 291 42.21 33.38 10.94
CA SER A 291 42.30 34.67 10.26
C SER A 291 40.97 35.01 9.58
N PHE A 292 40.76 36.29 9.25
CA PHE A 292 39.60 36.72 8.48
C PHE A 292 39.52 35.96 7.13
N PRO A 293 38.38 35.33 6.79
CA PRO A 293 38.26 34.58 5.54
C PRO A 293 38.42 35.50 4.33
N ASN A 294 39.08 35.00 3.28
CA ASN A 294 39.17 35.74 2.04
C ASN A 294 37.83 35.75 1.27
N THR A 295 37.67 36.67 0.33
CA THR A 295 36.43 36.83 -0.47
C THR A 295 36.01 35.55 -1.19
N ARG A 296 36.98 34.77 -1.67
CA ARG A 296 36.72 33.50 -2.37
C ARG A 296 36.04 32.49 -1.44
N THR A 297 36.45 32.41 -0.17
CA THR A 297 35.80 31.52 0.81
C THR A 297 34.33 31.90 1.03
N PHE A 298 33.98 33.18 1.08
CA PHE A 298 32.57 33.60 1.18
C PHE A 298 31.77 33.26 -0.08
N TYR A 299 32.38 33.43 -1.26
CA TYR A 299 31.79 33.03 -2.53
C TYR A 299 31.50 31.53 -2.57
N GLU A 300 32.52 30.69 -2.37
CA GLU A 300 32.39 29.22 -2.36
C GLU A 300 31.37 28.75 -1.31
N SER A 301 31.33 29.38 -0.14
CA SER A 301 30.34 29.07 0.90
C SER A 301 28.91 29.41 0.47
N THR A 302 28.73 30.50 -0.30
CA THR A 302 27.45 30.89 -0.89
C THR A 302 27.01 29.89 -1.96
N VAL A 303 27.92 29.51 -2.87
CA VAL A 303 27.69 28.48 -3.92
C VAL A 303 27.25 27.16 -3.27
N ASN A 304 28.01 26.69 -2.29
CA ASN A 304 27.71 25.44 -1.59
C ASN A 304 26.33 25.49 -0.92
N LYS A 305 26.01 26.58 -0.22
CA LYS A 305 24.72 26.71 0.49
C LYS A 305 23.54 26.82 -0.49
N GLN A 306 23.69 27.55 -1.60
CA GLN A 306 22.65 27.62 -2.61
C GLN A 306 22.38 26.26 -3.24
N ASN A 307 23.43 25.55 -3.66
CA ASN A 307 23.27 24.23 -4.26
C ASN A 307 22.68 23.22 -3.27
N GLN A 308 23.03 23.28 -1.99
CA GLN A 308 22.37 22.47 -0.95
C GLN A 308 20.86 22.76 -0.86
N ASN A 309 20.47 24.04 -0.82
CA ASN A 309 19.05 24.40 -0.78
C ASN A 309 18.31 23.92 -2.03
N LEU A 310 18.93 24.04 -3.22
CA LEU A 310 18.35 23.54 -4.48
C LEU A 310 18.23 22.01 -4.48
N ILE A 311 19.19 21.28 -3.93
CA ILE A 311 19.11 19.82 -3.77
C ILE A 311 17.93 19.45 -2.86
N ASP A 312 17.79 20.11 -1.72
CA ASP A 312 16.71 19.84 -0.77
C ASP A 312 15.33 20.14 -1.39
N GLU A 313 15.25 21.21 -2.19
CA GLU A 313 14.06 21.59 -2.96
C GLU A 313 13.72 20.53 -4.04
N SER A 314 14.70 20.14 -4.85
CA SER A 314 14.58 19.08 -5.87
C SER A 314 14.15 17.74 -5.27
N LEU A 315 14.71 17.34 -4.13
CA LEU A 315 14.32 16.12 -3.43
C LEU A 315 12.89 16.18 -2.90
N THR A 316 12.45 17.36 -2.46
CA THR A 316 11.07 17.56 -2.02
C THR A 316 10.10 17.41 -3.19
N LEU A 317 10.42 18.01 -4.34
CA LEU A 317 9.63 17.86 -5.57
C LEU A 317 9.60 16.41 -6.07
N TYR A 318 10.76 15.73 -6.08
CA TYR A 318 10.85 14.31 -6.43
C TYR A 318 9.93 13.44 -5.55
N ARG A 319 10.00 13.64 -4.22
CA ARG A 319 9.12 12.96 -3.26
C ARG A 319 7.65 13.23 -3.56
N MET A 320 7.28 14.49 -3.81
CA MET A 320 5.90 14.84 -4.15
C MET A 320 5.42 14.09 -5.40
N PHE A 321 6.25 13.98 -6.45
CA PHE A 321 5.89 13.25 -7.67
C PHE A 321 5.69 11.76 -7.41
N ILE A 322 6.65 11.06 -6.78
CA ILE A 322 6.51 9.61 -6.54
C ILE A 322 5.35 9.29 -5.57
N TYR A 323 5.16 10.09 -4.52
CA TYR A 323 4.08 9.86 -3.55
C TYR A 323 2.70 10.24 -4.10
N SER A 324 2.61 11.16 -5.07
CA SER A 324 1.33 11.44 -5.75
C SER A 324 0.79 10.24 -6.52
N ARG A 325 1.68 9.36 -7.02
CA ARG A 325 1.33 8.14 -7.78
C ARG A 325 1.07 6.92 -6.91
N MET A 326 1.33 7.02 -5.60
CA MET A 326 1.21 5.93 -4.64
C MET A 326 -0.18 5.28 -4.62
N LYS A 327 -1.26 6.05 -4.78
CA LYS A 327 -2.64 5.52 -4.72
C LYS A 327 -3.04 4.71 -5.95
N THR A 328 -2.42 4.97 -7.09
CA THR A 328 -2.76 4.33 -8.37
C THR A 328 -1.82 3.18 -8.72
N LEU A 329 -0.72 3.04 -7.98
CA LEU A 329 0.27 2.00 -8.21
C LEU A 329 -0.26 0.65 -7.74
N LEU A 330 -0.52 -0.24 -8.70
CA LEU A 330 -1.02 -1.60 -8.46
C LEU A 330 -0.05 -2.69 -8.90
N ASN A 331 0.93 -2.35 -9.75
CA ASN A 331 1.91 -3.28 -10.29
C ASN A 331 3.34 -2.82 -9.98
N ILE A 332 4.19 -3.75 -9.55
CA ILE A 332 5.62 -3.55 -9.30
C ILE A 332 6.36 -3.10 -10.57
N ASP A 333 5.93 -3.53 -11.76
CA ASP A 333 6.57 -3.18 -13.04
C ASP A 333 6.46 -1.69 -13.40
N GLU A 334 5.52 -0.96 -12.80
CA GLU A 334 5.35 0.48 -13.02
C GLU A 334 6.33 1.34 -12.20
N ILE A 335 6.90 0.78 -11.13
CA ILE A 335 7.80 1.48 -10.20
C ILE A 335 9.00 2.12 -10.93
N PRO A 336 9.75 1.40 -11.78
CA PRO A 336 10.91 1.98 -12.48
C PRO A 336 10.52 3.11 -13.43
N ASN A 337 9.39 3.00 -14.12
CA ASN A 337 8.92 4.02 -15.06
C ASN A 337 8.50 5.31 -14.35
N ILE A 338 7.82 5.20 -13.19
CA ILE A 338 7.48 6.38 -12.37
C ILE A 338 8.75 7.08 -11.90
N HIS A 339 9.74 6.31 -11.44
CA HIS A 339 11.02 6.84 -11.02
C HIS A 339 11.74 7.54 -12.18
N GLU A 340 11.89 6.90 -13.34
CA GLU A 340 12.61 7.45 -14.49
C GLU A 340 11.98 8.77 -14.98
N ASN A 341 10.65 8.83 -15.09
CA ASN A 341 9.95 10.06 -15.46
C ASN A 341 10.17 11.17 -14.44
N SER A 342 10.03 10.85 -13.14
CA SER A 342 10.24 11.82 -12.06
C SER A 342 11.70 12.30 -12.00
N LEU A 343 12.67 11.39 -12.18
CA LEU A 343 14.09 11.70 -12.20
C LEU A 343 14.42 12.67 -13.34
N ASN A 344 13.93 12.40 -14.55
CA ASN A 344 14.16 13.24 -15.72
C ASN A 344 13.60 14.66 -15.53
N GLU A 345 12.40 14.80 -14.97
CA GLU A 345 11.81 16.10 -14.66
C GLU A 345 12.63 16.88 -13.63
N ILE A 346 13.10 16.22 -12.57
CA ILE A 346 13.85 16.86 -11.49
C ILE A 346 15.26 17.24 -11.93
N LEU A 347 15.94 16.40 -12.72
CA LEU A 347 17.24 16.75 -13.29
C LEU A 347 17.11 17.89 -14.31
N SER A 348 16.04 17.93 -15.10
CA SER A 348 15.76 19.05 -16.00
C SER A 348 15.54 20.36 -15.23
N TYR A 349 14.74 20.31 -14.16
CA TYR A 349 14.56 21.46 -13.25
C TYR A 349 15.90 21.93 -12.66
N TYR A 350 16.69 21.02 -12.11
CA TYR A 350 17.97 21.36 -11.48
C TYR A 350 19.01 21.91 -12.47
N ARG A 351 18.99 21.45 -13.72
CA ARG A 351 19.86 21.96 -14.78
C ARG A 351 19.48 23.36 -15.25
N THR A 352 18.19 23.67 -15.29
CA THR A 352 17.65 24.94 -15.82
C THR A 352 17.56 26.06 -14.80
N VAL A 353 17.45 25.75 -13.50
CA VAL A 353 17.42 26.77 -12.45
C VAL A 353 18.75 27.55 -12.38
N ASN A 354 18.66 28.85 -12.14
CA ASN A 354 19.83 29.72 -11.98
C ASN A 354 20.60 29.33 -10.71
N LYS A 355 21.83 28.87 -10.88
CA LYS A 355 22.72 28.44 -9.79
C LYS A 355 24.12 29.06 -9.94
N MET A 356 24.70 29.49 -8.83
CA MET A 356 26.08 29.95 -8.78
C MET A 356 27.07 28.78 -8.89
N GLY A 357 28.31 29.11 -9.23
CA GLY A 357 29.43 28.18 -9.29
C GLY A 357 29.78 27.80 -10.72
N ASN A 358 30.98 27.25 -10.87
CA ASN A 358 31.51 26.85 -12.17
C ASN A 358 30.99 25.47 -12.63
N SER A 359 31.36 25.07 -13.85
CA SER A 359 30.94 23.79 -14.44
C SER A 359 31.32 22.56 -13.62
N PHE A 360 32.45 22.60 -12.89
CA PHE A 360 32.88 21.51 -12.02
C PHE A 360 31.95 21.40 -10.79
N GLU A 361 31.59 22.52 -10.17
CA GLU A 361 30.67 22.55 -9.04
C GLU A 361 29.26 22.11 -9.45
N HIS A 362 28.77 22.56 -10.60
CA HIS A 362 27.47 22.11 -11.14
C HIS A 362 27.43 20.60 -11.31
N LYS A 363 28.47 20.02 -11.91
CA LYS A 363 28.56 18.56 -12.08
C LYS A 363 28.60 17.84 -10.74
N LYS A 364 29.44 18.31 -9.80
CA LYS A 364 29.57 17.72 -8.46
C LYS A 364 28.24 17.70 -7.71
N PHE A 365 27.48 18.79 -7.72
CA PHE A 365 26.21 18.86 -7.00
C PHE A 365 25.08 18.12 -7.72
N GLU A 366 25.12 18.03 -9.04
CA GLU A 366 24.22 17.17 -9.82
C GLU A 366 24.44 15.68 -9.50
N GLU A 367 25.69 15.24 -9.36
CA GLU A 367 26.03 13.88 -8.90
C GLU A 367 25.49 13.61 -7.49
N ILE A 368 25.68 14.55 -6.55
CA ILE A 368 25.12 14.44 -5.18
C ILE A 368 23.59 14.39 -5.21
N LEU A 369 22.93 15.18 -6.07
CA LEU A 369 21.48 15.15 -6.22
C LEU A 369 21.03 13.77 -6.72
N PHE A 370 21.68 13.25 -7.75
CA PHE A 370 21.38 11.95 -8.33
C PHE A 370 21.49 10.84 -7.26
N GLU A 371 22.61 10.77 -6.54
CA GLU A 371 22.81 9.79 -5.45
C GLU A 371 21.69 9.86 -4.40
N LYS A 372 21.30 11.07 -3.97
CA LYS A 372 20.21 11.24 -3.01
C LYS A 372 18.84 10.85 -3.59
N ILE A 373 18.61 11.06 -4.88
CA ILE A 373 17.36 10.62 -5.54
C ILE A 373 17.31 9.09 -5.59
N GLU A 374 18.42 8.43 -5.93
CA GLU A 374 18.53 6.97 -5.93
C GLU A 374 18.28 6.38 -4.53
N ASP A 375 18.83 6.99 -3.47
CA ASP A 375 18.55 6.58 -2.10
C ASP A 375 17.05 6.66 -1.75
N ASN A 376 16.40 7.78 -2.14
CA ASN A 376 14.95 7.94 -1.93
C ASN A 376 14.14 6.95 -2.78
N TYR A 377 14.57 6.67 -4.00
CA TYR A 377 13.96 5.69 -4.88
C TYR A 377 14.03 4.29 -4.25
N ASN A 378 15.19 3.86 -3.77
CA ASN A 378 15.36 2.55 -3.15
C ASN A 378 14.49 2.39 -1.90
N GLN A 379 14.41 3.43 -1.06
CA GLN A 379 13.51 3.42 0.10
C GLN A 379 12.04 3.29 -0.34
N TRP A 380 11.60 4.12 -1.28
CA TRP A 380 10.22 4.11 -1.78
C TRP A 380 9.86 2.80 -2.48
N LYS A 381 10.75 2.27 -3.32
CA LYS A 381 10.60 0.99 -4.02
C LYS A 381 10.35 -0.15 -3.05
N ASN A 382 11.18 -0.29 -2.02
CA ASN A 382 11.03 -1.34 -1.01
C ASN A 382 9.69 -1.22 -0.26
N GLU A 383 9.28 0.02 0.07
CA GLU A 383 8.00 0.28 0.72
C GLU A 383 6.81 -0.12 -0.18
N MET A 384 6.88 0.20 -1.47
CA MET A 384 5.80 -0.10 -2.43
C MET A 384 5.74 -1.58 -2.76
N GLN A 385 6.87 -2.25 -2.98
CA GLN A 385 6.92 -3.70 -3.22
C GLN A 385 6.27 -4.46 -2.07
N SER A 386 6.66 -4.17 -0.82
CA SER A 386 6.05 -4.82 0.34
C SER A 386 4.54 -4.56 0.47
N LYS A 387 4.05 -3.39 0.04
CA LYS A 387 2.62 -3.08 0.05
C LYS A 387 1.86 -3.83 -1.02
N ILE A 388 2.40 -3.91 -2.24
CA ILE A 388 1.78 -4.62 -3.36
C ILE A 388 1.73 -6.12 -3.07
N GLU A 389 2.85 -6.71 -2.62
CA GLU A 389 2.92 -8.13 -2.23
C GLU A 389 1.86 -8.48 -1.15
N LYS A 390 1.69 -7.61 -0.13
CA LYS A 390 0.65 -7.83 0.89
C LYS A 390 -0.77 -7.79 0.32
N ILE A 391 -1.03 -6.90 -0.64
CA ILE A 391 -2.34 -6.81 -1.30
C ILE A 391 -2.58 -8.06 -2.16
N GLU A 392 -1.56 -8.54 -2.86
CA GLU A 392 -1.62 -9.78 -3.64
C GLU A 392 -1.88 -10.99 -2.72
N ASP A 393 -1.12 -11.15 -1.63
CA ASP A 393 -1.32 -12.18 -0.62
C ASP A 393 -2.73 -12.14 0.00
N GLU A 394 -3.22 -10.94 0.35
CA GLU A 394 -4.58 -10.79 0.89
C GLU A 394 -5.65 -11.17 -0.14
N ASN A 395 -5.45 -10.81 -1.41
CA ASN A 395 -6.37 -11.15 -2.49
C ASN A 395 -6.39 -12.67 -2.74
N GLU A 396 -5.24 -13.33 -2.71
CA GLU A 396 -5.16 -14.80 -2.80
C GLU A 396 -5.85 -15.48 -1.61
N ARG A 397 -5.57 -15.03 -0.38
CA ARG A 397 -6.26 -15.54 0.83
C ARG A 397 -7.78 -15.36 0.74
N ARG A 398 -8.25 -14.22 0.24
CA ARG A 398 -9.69 -13.97 0.03
C ARG A 398 -10.30 -14.94 -0.98
N LYS A 399 -9.60 -15.22 -2.09
CA LYS A 399 -10.06 -16.21 -3.10
C LYS A 399 -10.16 -17.61 -2.49
N VAL A 400 -9.14 -18.04 -1.73
CA VAL A 400 -9.14 -19.34 -1.05
C VAL A 400 -10.29 -19.42 -0.03
N ALA A 401 -10.45 -18.41 0.82
CA ALA A 401 -11.52 -18.37 1.82
C ALA A 401 -12.93 -18.37 1.18
N GLN A 402 -13.11 -17.67 0.05
CA GLN A 402 -14.37 -17.70 -0.70
C GLN A 402 -14.65 -19.09 -1.27
N LEU A 403 -13.64 -19.76 -1.84
CA LEU A 403 -13.78 -21.13 -2.33
C LEU A 403 -14.14 -22.10 -1.20
N GLU A 404 -13.45 -22.01 -0.06
CA GLU A 404 -13.75 -22.83 1.13
C GLU A 404 -15.17 -22.59 1.64
N ALA A 405 -15.64 -21.35 1.69
CA ALA A 405 -17.00 -21.02 2.12
C ALA A 405 -18.05 -21.64 1.18
N LYS A 406 -17.82 -21.61 -0.15
CA LYS A 406 -18.70 -22.26 -1.13
C LYS A 406 -18.72 -23.78 -0.96
N ILE A 407 -17.56 -24.41 -0.78
CA ILE A 407 -17.46 -25.87 -0.55
C ILE A 407 -18.23 -26.25 0.71
N ASN A 408 -18.00 -25.55 1.83
CA ASN A 408 -18.69 -25.83 3.09
C ASN A 408 -20.21 -25.62 2.97
N SER A 409 -20.65 -24.60 2.23
CA SER A 409 -22.07 -24.39 1.95
C SER A 409 -22.66 -25.49 1.07
N CYS A 410 -21.92 -25.99 0.07
CA CYS A 410 -22.32 -27.14 -0.74
C CYS A 410 -22.50 -28.38 0.13
N ILE A 411 -21.51 -28.72 0.97
CA ILE A 411 -21.57 -29.85 1.90
C ILE A 411 -22.80 -29.75 2.81
N LEU A 412 -23.05 -28.58 3.40
CA LEU A 412 -24.20 -28.36 4.27
C LEU A 412 -25.54 -28.57 3.53
N ASN A 413 -25.67 -28.08 2.30
CA ASN A 413 -26.89 -28.28 1.51
C ASN A 413 -27.13 -29.76 1.19
N ILE A 414 -26.07 -30.54 0.90
CA ILE A 414 -26.19 -31.99 0.71
C ILE A 414 -26.64 -32.65 2.00
N GLU A 415 -26.05 -32.32 3.15
CA GLU A 415 -26.46 -32.90 4.44
C GLU A 415 -27.93 -32.60 4.82
N LEU A 416 -28.46 -31.47 4.35
CA LEU A 416 -29.86 -31.07 4.54
C LEU A 416 -30.81 -31.65 3.47
N ASP A 417 -30.31 -32.53 2.58
CA ASP A 417 -31.03 -33.10 1.43
C ASP A 417 -31.57 -32.03 0.44
N SER A 418 -30.88 -30.89 0.34
CA SER A 418 -31.16 -29.82 -0.63
C SER A 418 -30.26 -29.97 -1.85
N ILE A 419 -30.53 -31.01 -2.66
CA ILE A 419 -29.67 -31.42 -3.78
C ILE A 419 -29.53 -30.34 -4.84
N ASP A 420 -30.63 -29.69 -5.25
CA ASP A 420 -30.58 -28.68 -6.32
C ASP A 420 -29.70 -27.49 -5.93
N ALA A 421 -29.82 -27.01 -4.68
CA ALA A 421 -28.98 -25.94 -4.15
C ALA A 421 -27.50 -26.34 -4.08
N ALA A 422 -27.22 -27.59 -3.68
CA ALA A 422 -25.85 -28.11 -3.64
C ALA A 422 -25.23 -28.22 -5.04
N VAL A 423 -26.00 -28.70 -6.02
CA VAL A 423 -25.57 -28.81 -7.42
C VAL A 423 -25.27 -27.43 -7.98
N ASP A 424 -26.14 -26.43 -7.76
CA ASP A 424 -25.90 -25.07 -8.25
C ASP A 424 -24.67 -24.43 -7.60
N LEU A 425 -24.45 -24.64 -6.29
CA LEU A 425 -23.21 -24.20 -5.62
C LEU A 425 -21.96 -24.91 -6.18
N PHE A 426 -22.06 -26.20 -6.50
CA PHE A 426 -20.94 -26.95 -7.07
C PHE A 426 -20.62 -26.50 -8.50
N LYS A 427 -21.62 -26.14 -9.30
CA LYS A 427 -21.42 -25.49 -10.60
C LYS A 427 -20.65 -24.18 -10.47
N GLU A 428 -20.94 -23.38 -9.45
CA GLU A 428 -20.19 -22.14 -9.20
C GLU A 428 -18.74 -22.38 -8.75
N ILE A 429 -18.47 -23.52 -8.10
CA ILE A 429 -17.11 -23.92 -7.71
C ILE A 429 -16.30 -24.32 -8.96
N ASN A 430 -16.92 -25.07 -9.87
CA ASN A 430 -16.34 -25.48 -11.16
C ASN A 430 -14.92 -26.09 -11.06
N ASP A 431 -14.68 -26.89 -10.02
CA ASP A 431 -13.39 -27.56 -9.77
C ASP A 431 -13.64 -29.03 -9.42
N GLU A 432 -13.32 -29.92 -10.37
CA GLU A 432 -13.51 -31.36 -10.25
C GLU A 432 -12.66 -31.99 -9.13
N SER A 433 -11.54 -31.36 -8.76
CA SER A 433 -10.67 -31.86 -7.69
C SER A 433 -11.36 -31.80 -6.32
N GLN A 434 -12.39 -30.96 -6.17
CA GLN A 434 -13.16 -30.84 -4.93
C GLN A 434 -14.24 -31.93 -4.77
N ILE A 435 -14.55 -32.70 -5.83
CA ILE A 435 -15.58 -33.77 -5.77
C ILE A 435 -15.20 -34.80 -4.71
N GLU A 436 -13.94 -35.25 -4.68
CA GLU A 436 -13.48 -36.22 -3.67
C GLU A 436 -13.69 -35.68 -2.27
N ARG A 437 -13.27 -34.43 -2.02
CA ARG A 437 -13.39 -33.78 -0.71
C ARG A 437 -14.85 -33.75 -0.25
N VAL A 438 -15.75 -33.23 -1.09
CA VAL A 438 -17.19 -33.10 -0.77
C VAL A 438 -17.80 -34.46 -0.44
N VAL A 439 -17.61 -35.44 -1.33
CA VAL A 439 -18.24 -36.76 -1.22
C VAL A 439 -17.68 -37.55 -0.02
N LYS A 440 -16.37 -37.46 0.22
CA LYS A 440 -15.68 -38.15 1.32
C LYS A 440 -16.07 -37.58 2.68
N GLU A 441 -16.13 -36.25 2.81
CA GLU A 441 -16.47 -35.60 4.08
C GLU A 441 -17.88 -35.99 4.55
N ILE A 442 -18.85 -35.93 3.64
CA ILE A 442 -20.26 -36.27 3.93
C ILE A 442 -20.42 -37.75 4.26
N TYR A 443 -19.77 -38.63 3.50
CA TYR A 443 -19.88 -40.07 3.70
C TYR A 443 -19.23 -40.51 5.01
N LEU A 444 -18.02 -40.02 5.31
CA LEU A 444 -17.30 -40.35 6.54
C LEU A 444 -18.00 -39.79 7.79
N LYS A 445 -18.68 -38.64 7.67
CA LYS A 445 -19.49 -38.09 8.77
C LYS A 445 -20.68 -38.98 9.11
N ASN A 446 -21.37 -39.51 8.10
CA ASN A 446 -22.48 -40.45 8.29
C ASN A 446 -22.67 -41.34 7.04
N PRO A 447 -22.28 -42.63 7.10
CA PRO A 447 -22.44 -43.56 5.97
C PRO A 447 -23.88 -43.71 5.45
N LYS A 448 -24.90 -43.40 6.28
CA LYS A 448 -26.32 -43.39 5.85
C LYS A 448 -26.62 -42.33 4.79
N ASN A 449 -25.74 -41.35 4.61
CA ASN A 449 -25.87 -40.32 3.58
C ASN A 449 -25.61 -40.85 2.16
N ILE A 450 -25.29 -42.13 1.98
CA ILE A 450 -24.98 -42.71 0.67
C ILE A 450 -26.09 -42.44 -0.37
N GLU A 451 -27.36 -42.53 0.01
CA GLU A 451 -28.47 -42.28 -0.91
C GLU A 451 -28.57 -40.81 -1.34
N ILE A 452 -28.27 -39.89 -0.42
CA ILE A 452 -28.20 -38.46 -0.69
C ILE A 452 -27.01 -38.17 -1.62
N LEU A 453 -25.85 -38.77 -1.37
CA LEU A 453 -24.64 -38.61 -2.18
C LEU A 453 -24.81 -39.14 -3.59
N LEU A 454 -25.49 -40.27 -3.77
CA LEU A 454 -25.76 -40.83 -5.10
C LEU A 454 -26.74 -39.94 -5.89
N ARG A 455 -27.76 -39.37 -5.22
CA ARG A 455 -28.65 -38.36 -5.83
C ARG A 455 -27.90 -37.10 -6.22
N PHE A 456 -27.06 -36.56 -5.32
CA PHE A 456 -26.18 -35.43 -5.63
C PHE A 456 -25.29 -35.72 -6.84
N SER A 457 -24.59 -36.86 -6.84
CA SER A 457 -23.65 -37.24 -7.90
C SER A 457 -24.34 -37.38 -9.25
N ARG A 458 -25.53 -37.96 -9.29
CA ARG A 458 -26.33 -38.16 -10.51
C ARG A 458 -26.88 -36.85 -11.09
N ASN A 459 -27.11 -35.85 -10.24
CA ASN A 459 -27.62 -34.53 -10.63
C ASN A 459 -26.51 -33.53 -11.01
N LEU A 460 -25.23 -33.92 -10.98
CA LEU A 460 -24.15 -33.08 -11.47
C LEU A 460 -24.29 -32.80 -12.97
N GLU A 461 -23.92 -31.60 -13.39
CA GLU A 461 -24.16 -31.11 -14.76
C GLU A 461 -23.41 -31.92 -15.83
N ASN A 462 -22.22 -32.39 -15.49
CA ASN A 462 -21.38 -33.19 -16.37
C ASN A 462 -21.32 -34.64 -15.90
N ILE A 463 -21.55 -35.58 -16.82
CA ILE A 463 -21.44 -37.01 -16.56
C ILE A 463 -20.03 -37.44 -16.13
N SER A 464 -18.99 -36.73 -16.55
CA SER A 464 -17.62 -36.91 -16.07
C SER A 464 -17.56 -36.71 -14.55
N TRP A 465 -18.18 -35.65 -14.02
CA TRP A 465 -18.21 -35.38 -12.58
C TRP A 465 -19.00 -36.45 -11.81
N THR A 466 -20.11 -36.92 -12.38
CA THR A 466 -20.85 -38.07 -11.84
C THR A 466 -19.98 -39.32 -11.77
N GLY A 467 -19.26 -39.64 -12.85
CA GLY A 467 -18.32 -40.76 -12.90
C GLY A 467 -17.19 -40.63 -11.88
N MET A 468 -16.61 -39.43 -11.74
CA MET A 468 -15.58 -39.14 -10.72
C MET A 468 -16.13 -39.34 -9.31
N ALA A 469 -17.32 -38.83 -9.00
CA ALA A 469 -17.95 -39.02 -7.69
C ALA A 469 -18.16 -40.52 -7.38
N TYR A 470 -18.66 -41.31 -8.34
CA TYR A 470 -18.81 -42.75 -8.18
C TYR A 470 -17.47 -43.47 -7.99
N LYS A 471 -16.45 -43.10 -8.76
CA LYS A 471 -15.09 -43.66 -8.62
C LYS A 471 -14.51 -43.35 -7.24
N MET A 472 -14.67 -42.12 -6.76
CA MET A 472 -14.21 -41.73 -5.43
C MET A 472 -14.93 -42.51 -4.34
N LEU A 473 -16.26 -42.62 -4.40
CA LEU A 473 -17.03 -43.46 -3.48
C LEU A 473 -16.52 -44.91 -3.49
N GLN A 474 -16.33 -45.51 -4.66
CA GLN A 474 -15.88 -46.90 -4.79
C GLN A 474 -14.58 -47.18 -4.02
N ASN A 475 -13.69 -46.19 -3.86
CA ASN A 475 -12.41 -46.35 -3.18
C ASN A 475 -12.50 -46.47 -1.65
N PHE A 476 -13.53 -45.92 -1.01
CA PHE A 476 -13.60 -45.83 0.46
C PHE A 476 -14.97 -46.23 1.06
N ILE A 477 -15.96 -46.56 0.24
CA ILE A 477 -17.29 -46.92 0.71
C ILE A 477 -17.26 -48.26 1.47
N ASN A 478 -18.20 -48.43 2.42
CA ASN A 478 -18.35 -49.69 3.14
C ASN A 478 -18.77 -50.81 2.16
N PRO A 479 -18.34 -52.06 2.37
CA PRO A 479 -18.73 -53.19 1.52
C PRO A 479 -20.25 -53.36 1.37
N GLU A 480 -21.02 -53.03 2.41
CA GLU A 480 -22.49 -53.11 2.41
C GLU A 480 -23.17 -52.13 1.43
N HIS A 481 -22.50 -51.03 1.07
CA HIS A 481 -23.02 -50.04 0.14
C HIS A 481 -22.47 -50.21 -1.30
N LEU A 482 -21.57 -51.18 -1.55
CA LEU A 482 -21.03 -51.41 -2.89
C LEU A 482 -22.12 -51.77 -3.91
N MET A 483 -23.15 -52.50 -3.48
CA MET A 483 -24.23 -52.93 -4.37
C MET A 483 -25.15 -51.77 -4.78
N ILE A 484 -25.47 -50.84 -3.87
CA ILE A 484 -26.26 -49.66 -4.22
C ILE A 484 -25.47 -48.69 -5.12
N LEU A 485 -24.15 -48.57 -4.91
CA LEU A 485 -23.27 -47.81 -5.82
C LEU A 485 -23.24 -48.44 -7.21
N ALA A 486 -23.00 -49.75 -7.31
CA ALA A 486 -22.98 -50.46 -8.60
C ALA A 486 -24.29 -50.31 -9.36
N PHE A 487 -25.42 -50.38 -8.65
CA PHE A 487 -26.74 -50.14 -9.23
C PHE A 487 -26.90 -48.73 -9.79
N ASN A 488 -26.46 -47.69 -9.05
CA ASN A 488 -26.50 -46.32 -9.56
C ASN A 488 -25.57 -46.09 -10.77
N VAL A 489 -24.40 -46.74 -10.80
CA VAL A 489 -23.51 -46.73 -11.97
C VAL A 489 -24.25 -47.34 -13.17
N LYS A 490 -24.87 -48.52 -13.02
CA LYS A 490 -25.66 -49.16 -14.08
C LYS A 490 -26.80 -48.26 -14.57
N GLU A 491 -27.57 -47.70 -13.66
CA GLU A 491 -28.70 -46.83 -14.01
C GLU A 491 -28.23 -45.61 -14.80
N THR A 492 -27.12 -44.97 -14.37
CA THR A 492 -26.52 -43.85 -15.09
C THR A 492 -26.05 -44.27 -16.49
N MET A 493 -25.48 -45.47 -16.65
CA MET A 493 -25.08 -46.01 -17.97
C MET A 493 -26.27 -46.26 -18.91
N ASN A 494 -27.48 -46.45 -18.37
CA ASN A 494 -28.70 -46.63 -19.17
C ASN A 494 -29.36 -45.30 -19.57
N GLU A 495 -28.89 -44.16 -19.04
CA GLU A 495 -29.45 -42.85 -19.34
C GLU A 495 -28.96 -42.27 -20.67
N GLN A 496 -29.75 -41.35 -21.25
CA GLN A 496 -29.39 -40.64 -22.47
C GLN A 496 -28.12 -39.79 -22.31
N SER A 497 -27.88 -39.26 -21.10
CA SER A 497 -26.66 -38.52 -20.73
C SER A 497 -25.41 -39.35 -21.02
N PHE A 498 -25.41 -40.63 -20.66
CA PHE A 498 -24.31 -41.56 -20.93
C PHE A 498 -24.21 -41.97 -22.41
N GLN A 499 -25.34 -42.16 -23.08
CA GLN A 499 -25.32 -42.49 -24.51
C GLN A 499 -24.65 -41.38 -25.33
N ASN A 500 -24.87 -40.13 -24.94
CA ASN A 500 -24.29 -38.94 -25.56
C ASN A 500 -22.83 -38.65 -25.10
N ALA A 501 -22.32 -39.34 -24.08
CA ALA A 501 -20.99 -39.12 -23.53
C ALA A 501 -19.86 -39.48 -24.52
N ASN A 502 -18.72 -38.83 -24.35
CA ASN A 502 -17.52 -39.06 -25.16
C ASN A 502 -16.83 -40.39 -24.80
N GLN A 503 -15.77 -40.76 -25.54
CA GLN A 503 -15.10 -42.04 -25.34
C GLN A 503 -14.38 -42.15 -23.98
N GLU A 504 -13.81 -41.05 -23.46
CA GLU A 504 -13.09 -41.03 -22.18
C GLU A 504 -14.07 -41.18 -21.00
N GLU A 505 -15.20 -40.48 -21.06
CA GLU A 505 -16.29 -40.60 -20.09
C GLU A 505 -16.86 -42.02 -20.08
N LYS A 506 -17.12 -42.60 -21.25
CA LYS A 506 -17.58 -44.01 -21.34
C LYS A 506 -16.56 -44.97 -20.75
N LYS A 507 -15.28 -44.75 -21.01
CA LYS A 507 -14.19 -45.55 -20.44
C LYS A 507 -14.15 -45.45 -18.92
N LEU A 508 -14.33 -44.26 -18.35
CA LEU A 508 -14.37 -44.05 -16.90
C LEU A 508 -15.43 -44.94 -16.23
N PHE A 509 -16.64 -45.01 -16.78
CA PHE A 509 -17.71 -45.85 -16.24
C PHE A 509 -17.43 -47.35 -16.41
N GLU A 510 -16.87 -47.77 -17.54
CA GLU A 510 -16.46 -49.17 -17.73
C GLU A 510 -15.33 -49.55 -16.77
N ASP A 511 -14.38 -48.66 -16.49
CA ASP A 511 -13.33 -48.87 -15.49
C ASP A 511 -13.94 -49.05 -14.09
N ILE A 512 -14.87 -48.16 -13.69
CA ILE A 512 -15.61 -48.27 -12.41
C ILE A 512 -16.37 -49.59 -12.34
N LYS A 513 -17.10 -49.96 -13.40
CA LYS A 513 -17.82 -51.23 -13.49
C LYS A 513 -16.88 -52.42 -13.35
N SER A 514 -15.71 -52.38 -14.00
CA SER A 514 -14.73 -53.46 -13.97
C SER A 514 -14.13 -53.69 -12.59
N ASN A 515 -14.02 -52.65 -11.77
CA ASN A 515 -13.46 -52.68 -10.42
C ASN A 515 -14.38 -53.31 -9.36
N PHE A 516 -15.67 -53.48 -9.64
CA PHE A 516 -16.55 -54.21 -8.73
C PHE A 516 -16.22 -55.71 -8.72
N ASP A 517 -16.40 -56.34 -7.56
CA ASP A 517 -16.33 -57.78 -7.42
C ASP A 517 -17.20 -58.49 -8.48
N PRO A 518 -16.72 -59.58 -9.12
CA PRO A 518 -17.45 -60.28 -10.17
C PRO A 518 -18.91 -60.59 -9.84
N ASN A 519 -19.23 -60.84 -8.58
CA ASN A 519 -20.59 -61.19 -8.16
C ASN A 519 -21.48 -59.97 -8.04
N ILE A 520 -20.97 -58.86 -7.51
CA ILE A 520 -21.70 -57.58 -7.53
C ILE A 520 -21.99 -57.20 -8.98
N ARG A 521 -21.03 -57.42 -9.89
CA ARG A 521 -21.24 -57.17 -11.33
C ARG A 521 -22.32 -58.08 -11.92
N ALA A 522 -22.26 -59.39 -11.65
CA ALA A 522 -23.26 -60.35 -12.15
C ALA A 522 -24.67 -60.03 -11.63
N LEU A 523 -24.80 -59.76 -10.32
CA LEU A 523 -26.07 -59.41 -9.69
C LEU A 523 -26.66 -58.10 -10.23
N THR A 524 -25.80 -57.14 -10.60
CA THR A 524 -26.24 -55.81 -11.03
C THR A 524 -26.52 -55.78 -12.55
N TRP A 525 -25.60 -56.24 -13.39
CA TRP A 525 -25.70 -56.16 -14.86
C TRP A 525 -26.28 -57.43 -15.53
N GLY A 526 -26.37 -58.57 -14.82
CA GLY A 526 -26.99 -59.81 -15.34
C GLY A 526 -28.51 -59.69 -15.56
N GLY A 527 -29.13 -58.60 -15.09
CA GLY A 527 -30.53 -58.26 -15.30
C GLY A 527 -31.48 -59.06 -14.42
N THR A 528 -31.48 -60.39 -14.55
CA THR A 528 -32.29 -61.31 -13.73
C THR A 528 -31.49 -62.53 -13.36
N CYS A 529 -31.68 -63.03 -12.14
CA CYS A 529 -31.00 -64.20 -11.61
C CYS A 529 -31.98 -65.34 -11.36
N ALA A 530 -31.54 -66.58 -11.59
CA ALA A 530 -32.22 -67.75 -11.05
C ALA A 530 -31.59 -68.17 -9.72
N LEU A 531 -32.41 -68.30 -8.68
CA LEU A 531 -31.95 -68.71 -7.34
C LEU A 531 -32.03 -70.24 -7.25
N ARG A 532 -30.90 -70.92 -7.30
CA ARG A 532 -30.81 -72.38 -7.20
C ARG A 532 -30.30 -72.80 -5.83
N ASN A 533 -31.01 -73.68 -5.15
CA ASN A 533 -30.52 -74.25 -3.90
C ASN A 533 -29.33 -75.17 -4.17
N PHE A 534 -28.25 -74.99 -3.42
CA PHE A 534 -27.01 -75.76 -3.59
C PHE A 534 -27.19 -77.24 -3.26
N ASN A 535 -27.84 -77.55 -2.13
CA ASN A 535 -27.96 -78.92 -1.63
C ASN A 535 -28.83 -79.80 -2.53
N PHE A 536 -29.95 -79.25 -3.01
CA PHE A 536 -30.93 -80.02 -3.79
C PHE A 536 -30.81 -79.82 -5.30
N ASN A 537 -30.06 -78.81 -5.76
CA ASN A 537 -29.97 -78.44 -7.18
C ASN A 537 -31.34 -78.04 -7.78
N GLU A 538 -32.19 -77.39 -6.99
CA GLU A 538 -33.57 -77.02 -7.34
C GLU A 538 -33.74 -75.48 -7.39
N TYR A 539 -34.52 -74.97 -8.35
CA TYR A 539 -34.73 -73.51 -8.51
C TYR A 539 -35.92 -73.00 -7.69
N LEU A 540 -35.77 -71.79 -7.13
CA LEU A 540 -36.80 -71.04 -6.43
C LEU A 540 -37.80 -70.43 -7.42
N TYR A 541 -39.09 -70.62 -7.17
CA TYR A 541 -40.17 -70.00 -7.96
C TYR A 541 -41.42 -69.74 -7.10
N PRO A 542 -42.17 -68.67 -7.39
CA PRO A 542 -43.49 -68.46 -6.83
C PRO A 542 -44.53 -69.26 -7.64
N GLU A 543 -45.49 -69.86 -6.97
CA GLU A 543 -46.44 -70.77 -7.61
C GLU A 543 -47.67 -70.06 -8.22
N GLY A 544 -48.40 -70.72 -9.11
CA GLY A 544 -49.65 -70.22 -9.70
C GLY A 544 -50.74 -69.83 -8.67
N ASN A 545 -51.78 -69.14 -9.13
CA ASN A 545 -52.85 -68.58 -8.29
C ASN A 545 -53.54 -69.61 -7.38
N GLN A 546 -53.54 -70.88 -7.78
CA GLN A 546 -54.10 -71.99 -7.01
C GLN A 546 -53.32 -72.34 -5.73
N PHE A 547 -52.16 -71.73 -5.49
CA PHE A 547 -51.35 -71.88 -4.27
C PHE A 547 -51.13 -70.55 -3.53
N ASN A 548 -52.03 -69.59 -3.75
CA ASN A 548 -52.17 -68.45 -2.87
C ASN A 548 -52.52 -68.95 -1.46
N TYR A 549 -51.76 -68.53 -0.46
CA TYR A 549 -52.06 -68.83 0.94
C TYR A 549 -53.27 -68.01 1.40
N ASP A 550 -53.36 -66.75 0.94
CA ASP A 550 -54.52 -65.87 1.06
C ASP A 550 -54.50 -64.81 -0.06
N ASN A 551 -55.33 -63.77 0.04
CA ASN A 551 -55.43 -62.70 -0.97
C ASN A 551 -54.16 -61.85 -1.11
N GLU A 552 -53.26 -61.91 -0.14
CA GLU A 552 -52.05 -61.08 -0.09
C GLU A 552 -50.76 -61.90 -0.29
N ARG A 553 -50.80 -63.20 0.01
CA ARG A 553 -49.61 -64.05 0.14
C ARG A 553 -49.63 -65.21 -0.85
N ARG A 554 -48.57 -65.33 -1.64
CA ARG A 554 -48.37 -66.45 -2.57
C ARG A 554 -47.26 -67.37 -2.08
N SER A 555 -47.54 -68.68 -2.09
CA SER A 555 -46.57 -69.70 -1.67
C SER A 555 -45.39 -69.77 -2.63
N VAL A 556 -44.18 -69.92 -2.06
CA VAL A 556 -42.91 -70.05 -2.78
C VAL A 556 -42.34 -71.44 -2.52
N PHE A 557 -41.72 -72.05 -3.53
CA PHE A 557 -41.15 -73.40 -3.45
C PHE A 557 -39.85 -73.51 -4.24
N THR A 558 -39.12 -74.61 -4.04
CA THR A 558 -38.15 -75.12 -5.01
C THR A 558 -38.71 -76.32 -5.80
N ARG A 559 -38.25 -76.51 -7.04
CA ARG A 559 -38.78 -77.52 -7.98
C ARG A 559 -37.90 -78.77 -8.01
N LYS A 560 -38.46 -79.93 -7.66
CA LYS A 560 -37.77 -81.25 -7.68
C LYS A 560 -37.61 -81.83 -9.09
N GLN A 561 -38.61 -81.65 -9.96
CA GLN A 561 -38.62 -82.18 -11.34
C GLN A 561 -39.33 -81.24 -12.33
N GLY A 562 -38.80 -81.17 -13.55
CA GLY A 562 -39.31 -80.35 -14.66
C GLY A 562 -38.66 -78.96 -14.76
N ASP A 563 -38.67 -78.38 -15.95
CA ASP A 563 -38.06 -77.07 -16.21
C ASP A 563 -39.03 -75.92 -15.92
N VAL A 564 -38.53 -74.85 -15.30
CA VAL A 564 -39.31 -73.69 -14.84
C VAL A 564 -38.93 -72.44 -15.65
N GLN A 565 -38.66 -72.63 -16.96
CA GLN A 565 -37.90 -71.66 -17.78
C GLN A 565 -38.35 -70.20 -17.65
N ASN A 566 -39.65 -69.94 -17.48
CA ASN A 566 -40.16 -68.58 -17.38
C ASN A 566 -40.34 -68.04 -15.95
N ASP A 567 -40.55 -68.87 -14.92
CA ASP A 567 -40.92 -68.44 -13.56
C ASP A 567 -39.77 -68.58 -12.52
N LYS A 568 -38.55 -68.83 -12.98
CA LYS A 568 -37.34 -68.86 -12.13
C LYS A 568 -36.58 -67.54 -12.05
N LYS A 569 -37.06 -66.47 -12.71
CA LYS A 569 -36.32 -65.20 -12.86
C LYS A 569 -36.65 -64.21 -11.75
N TRP A 570 -35.62 -63.80 -11.03
CA TRP A 570 -35.69 -62.83 -9.93
C TRP A 570 -34.78 -61.64 -10.20
N GLU A 571 -35.18 -60.48 -9.72
CA GLU A 571 -34.44 -59.24 -9.78
C GLU A 571 -33.97 -58.87 -8.37
N ILE A 572 -32.71 -58.50 -8.25
CA ILE A 572 -32.09 -58.09 -6.99
C ILE A 572 -32.01 -56.56 -6.98
N ILE A 573 -32.73 -55.92 -6.05
CA ILE A 573 -32.85 -54.47 -5.97
C ILE A 573 -32.18 -54.01 -4.67
N PRO A 574 -31.02 -53.33 -4.71
CA PRO A 574 -30.32 -52.93 -3.50
C PRO A 574 -31.01 -51.77 -2.77
N THR A 575 -30.70 -51.65 -1.48
CA THR A 575 -31.23 -50.61 -0.58
C THR A 575 -30.08 -49.88 0.13
N SER A 576 -30.35 -48.68 0.64
CA SER A 576 -29.33 -47.82 1.26
C SER A 576 -28.83 -48.30 2.61
N ASP A 577 -29.52 -49.23 3.27
CA ASP A 577 -29.11 -49.88 4.52
C ASP A 577 -28.36 -51.21 4.31
N GLY A 578 -27.90 -51.48 3.08
CA GLY A 578 -27.07 -52.65 2.75
C GLY A 578 -27.83 -53.97 2.58
N TYR A 579 -29.16 -53.90 2.48
CA TYR A 579 -30.03 -55.04 2.16
C TYR A 579 -30.47 -55.00 0.69
N VAL A 580 -31.18 -56.04 0.26
CA VAL A 580 -31.79 -56.11 -1.06
C VAL A 580 -33.25 -56.52 -0.94
N TYR A 581 -34.06 -56.05 -1.89
CA TYR A 581 -35.34 -56.67 -2.21
C TYR A 581 -35.12 -57.71 -3.31
N ILE A 582 -35.83 -58.83 -3.22
CA ILE A 582 -35.81 -59.89 -4.24
C ILE A 582 -37.19 -59.92 -4.88
N ARG A 583 -37.29 -59.46 -6.13
CA ARG A 583 -38.56 -59.30 -6.85
C ARG A 583 -38.68 -60.32 -7.97
N HIS A 584 -39.78 -61.04 -8.04
CA HIS A 584 -40.02 -61.96 -9.15
C HIS A 584 -40.33 -61.17 -10.43
N LEU A 585 -39.66 -61.49 -11.55
CA LEU A 585 -39.71 -60.71 -12.78
C LEU A 585 -41.13 -60.63 -13.38
N ASN A 586 -41.81 -61.77 -13.57
CA ASN A 586 -43.10 -61.79 -14.27
C ASN A 586 -44.25 -61.32 -13.37
N LYS A 587 -44.18 -61.69 -12.09
CA LYS A 587 -45.26 -61.40 -11.13
C LYS A 587 -45.13 -60.01 -10.54
N GLN A 588 -43.92 -59.44 -10.52
CA GLN A 588 -43.59 -58.18 -9.86
C GLN A 588 -43.91 -58.22 -8.35
N GLU A 589 -43.79 -59.41 -7.74
CA GLU A 589 -44.08 -59.65 -6.32
C GLU A 589 -42.74 -59.83 -5.57
N TYR A 590 -42.69 -59.36 -4.33
CA TYR A 590 -41.47 -59.36 -3.51
C TYR A 590 -41.42 -60.56 -2.56
N LEU A 591 -40.27 -61.24 -2.51
CA LEU A 591 -39.99 -62.32 -1.56
C LEU A 591 -39.86 -61.75 -0.14
N TYR A 592 -40.55 -62.34 0.83
CA TYR A 592 -40.49 -61.89 2.23
C TYR A 592 -40.77 -63.04 3.20
N ALA A 593 -40.28 -62.90 4.43
CA ALA A 593 -40.58 -63.82 5.53
C ALA A 593 -41.73 -63.26 6.38
N ASP A 594 -42.70 -64.08 6.78
CA ASP A 594 -43.91 -63.60 7.47
C ASP A 594 -43.82 -63.65 9.01
N ASP A 595 -44.74 -63.00 9.70
CA ASP A 595 -44.80 -62.99 11.17
C ASP A 595 -45.11 -64.36 11.79
N ASP A 596 -44.89 -64.46 13.09
CA ASP A 596 -45.10 -65.69 13.87
C ASP A 596 -46.52 -66.25 13.77
N THR A 597 -47.51 -65.38 13.53
CA THR A 597 -48.91 -65.81 13.33
C THR A 597 -49.09 -66.73 12.12
N LYS A 598 -48.15 -66.68 11.17
CA LYS A 598 -48.12 -67.49 9.95
C LYS A 598 -46.91 -68.42 9.92
N ALA A 599 -46.23 -68.66 11.04
CA ALA A 599 -45.12 -69.60 11.08
C ALA A 599 -45.59 -71.02 10.75
N TYR A 600 -44.69 -71.83 10.19
CA TYR A 600 -44.98 -73.24 9.92
C TYR A 600 -44.96 -74.06 11.22
N ASP A 601 -43.99 -73.80 12.08
CA ASP A 601 -43.89 -74.35 13.43
C ASP A 601 -43.00 -73.49 14.35
N SER A 602 -42.59 -74.04 15.50
CA SER A 602 -41.73 -73.35 16.48
C SER A 602 -40.35 -72.97 15.92
N ASP A 603 -39.86 -73.69 14.91
CA ASP A 603 -38.50 -73.55 14.36
C ASP A 603 -38.46 -72.90 12.98
N ARG A 604 -39.59 -72.85 12.25
CA ARG A 604 -39.64 -72.52 10.83
C ARG A 604 -40.70 -71.48 10.52
N ARG A 605 -40.29 -70.44 9.79
CA ARG A 605 -41.15 -69.34 9.35
C ARG A 605 -41.43 -69.43 7.87
N ASN A 606 -42.71 -69.24 7.50
CA ASN A 606 -43.12 -69.26 6.10
C ASN A 606 -42.54 -68.07 5.33
N VAL A 607 -42.16 -68.34 4.09
CA VAL A 607 -41.69 -67.36 3.12
C VAL A 607 -42.66 -67.33 1.96
N PHE A 608 -43.04 -66.12 1.55
CA PHE A 608 -44.05 -65.87 0.51
C PHE A 608 -43.56 -64.84 -0.50
N THR A 609 -44.30 -64.68 -1.59
CA THR A 609 -44.28 -63.45 -2.38
C THR A 609 -45.53 -62.61 -2.12
N TRP A 610 -45.37 -61.29 -2.14
CA TRP A 610 -46.42 -60.32 -1.79
C TRP A 610 -47.21 -59.83 -3.01
N ILE A 611 -48.48 -60.20 -3.08
CA ILE A 611 -49.41 -59.92 -4.18
C ILE A 611 -49.78 -58.42 -4.29
N PRO A 612 -50.01 -57.68 -3.19
CA PRO A 612 -50.43 -56.28 -3.24
C PRO A 612 -49.36 -55.29 -3.73
N LYS A 613 -48.07 -55.65 -3.67
CA LYS A 613 -46.93 -54.83 -4.16
C LYS A 613 -46.80 -53.42 -3.56
N ASN A 614 -47.48 -53.17 -2.44
CA ASN A 614 -47.45 -51.92 -1.70
C ASN A 614 -46.37 -51.94 -0.60
N ILE A 615 -46.44 -51.00 0.35
CA ILE A 615 -45.41 -50.62 1.33
C ILE A 615 -44.52 -51.79 1.79
N LEU A 616 -43.23 -51.69 1.49
CA LEU A 616 -42.21 -52.66 1.87
C LEU A 616 -41.67 -52.32 3.26
N ASP A 617 -41.73 -53.30 4.16
CA ASP A 617 -41.19 -53.22 5.52
C ASP A 617 -39.88 -54.07 5.64
N PRO A 618 -39.20 -54.09 6.81
CA PRO A 618 -37.98 -54.88 7.00
C PRO A 618 -38.11 -56.39 6.71
N LYS A 619 -39.31 -56.97 6.64
CA LYS A 619 -39.50 -58.39 6.32
C LYS A 619 -39.20 -58.74 4.87
N PHE A 620 -39.24 -57.73 4.00
CA PHE A 620 -38.97 -57.85 2.57
C PHE A 620 -37.48 -57.73 2.23
N LYS A 621 -36.68 -57.29 3.21
CA LYS A 621 -35.27 -57.00 3.04
C LYS A 621 -34.43 -58.23 3.39
N TRP A 622 -33.51 -58.56 2.48
CA TRP A 622 -32.60 -59.69 2.59
C TRP A 622 -31.16 -59.21 2.54
N LYS A 623 -30.30 -59.77 3.38
CA LYS A 623 -28.85 -59.59 3.29
C LYS A 623 -28.29 -60.76 2.49
N ILE A 624 -27.58 -60.46 1.40
CA ILE A 624 -26.84 -61.45 0.62
C ILE A 624 -25.45 -61.56 1.25
N ILE A 625 -25.14 -62.72 1.81
CA ILE A 625 -23.80 -63.03 2.32
C ILE A 625 -23.17 -64.02 1.36
N SER A 626 -22.22 -63.51 0.59
CA SER A 626 -21.49 -64.24 -0.42
C SER A 626 -20.29 -64.98 0.16
N ILE A 627 -20.15 -66.27 -0.19
CA ILE A 627 -19.08 -67.16 0.26
C ILE A 627 -18.43 -67.80 -0.97
N PRO A 628 -17.12 -67.60 -1.19
CA PRO A 628 -16.42 -68.23 -2.30
C PRO A 628 -16.30 -69.74 -2.04
N PHE A 629 -16.87 -70.56 -2.92
CA PHE A 629 -16.78 -72.03 -2.85
C PHE A 629 -15.72 -72.59 -3.81
N SER A 630 -15.61 -72.01 -5.01
CA SER A 630 -14.56 -72.32 -5.97
C SER A 630 -14.26 -71.09 -6.85
N PRO A 631 -13.22 -71.12 -7.71
CA PRO A 631 -12.94 -70.02 -8.64
C PRO A 631 -14.09 -69.68 -9.59
N PHE A 632 -15.06 -70.59 -9.76
CA PHE A 632 -16.14 -70.49 -10.72
C PHE A 632 -17.54 -70.52 -10.07
N ILE A 633 -17.64 -70.85 -8.78
CA ILE A 633 -18.93 -71.03 -8.10
C ILE A 633 -18.92 -70.25 -6.79
N GLN A 634 -19.89 -69.36 -6.68
CA GLN A 634 -20.20 -68.61 -5.47
C GLN A 634 -21.46 -69.15 -4.80
N MET A 635 -21.38 -69.34 -3.50
CA MET A 635 -22.54 -69.70 -2.67
C MET A 635 -22.99 -68.47 -1.91
N ASN A 636 -24.30 -68.26 -1.83
CA ASN A 636 -24.90 -67.12 -1.18
C ASN A 636 -25.85 -67.59 -0.08
N LEU A 637 -25.75 -66.96 1.07
CA LEU A 637 -26.75 -67.05 2.13
C LEU A 637 -27.68 -65.85 2.01
N LEU A 638 -28.95 -66.10 2.24
CA LEU A 638 -29.98 -65.08 2.28
C LEU A 638 -30.48 -64.96 3.72
N GLN A 639 -30.20 -63.82 4.35
CA GLN A 639 -30.60 -63.56 5.74
C GLN A 639 -31.68 -62.49 5.78
N ASN A 640 -32.81 -62.74 6.43
CA ASN A 640 -33.89 -61.77 6.54
C ASN A 640 -33.55 -60.65 7.54
N GLN A 641 -33.80 -59.38 7.19
CA GLN A 641 -33.49 -58.25 8.07
C GLN A 641 -34.33 -58.24 9.35
N ARG A 642 -35.64 -58.49 9.25
CA ARG A 642 -36.55 -58.39 10.41
C ARG A 642 -36.26 -59.44 11.46
N PHE A 643 -36.01 -60.66 11.03
CA PHE A 643 -35.94 -61.82 11.92
C PHE A 643 -34.53 -62.32 12.21
N ASP A 644 -33.52 -61.87 11.44
CA ASP A 644 -32.14 -62.36 11.56
C ASP A 644 -32.04 -63.89 11.33
N GLU A 645 -32.90 -64.40 10.44
CA GLU A 645 -33.06 -65.82 10.12
C GLU A 645 -32.58 -66.12 8.69
N PHE A 646 -31.98 -67.30 8.46
CA PHE A 646 -31.46 -67.72 7.15
C PHE A 646 -32.50 -68.46 6.32
N PHE A 647 -32.55 -68.12 5.02
CA PHE A 647 -33.43 -68.71 4.03
C PHE A 647 -32.89 -70.05 3.53
N TYR A 648 -33.73 -71.08 3.54
CA TYR A 648 -33.31 -72.43 3.21
C TYR A 648 -34.43 -73.26 2.57
N ALA A 649 -34.03 -74.28 1.81
CA ALA A 649 -34.95 -75.27 1.25
C ALA A 649 -35.04 -76.47 2.20
N PHE A 650 -36.25 -76.96 2.48
CA PHE A 650 -36.47 -77.94 3.54
C PHE A 650 -36.60 -79.37 3.02
N ASP A 651 -35.98 -80.34 3.70
CA ASP A 651 -35.88 -81.72 3.19
C ASP A 651 -37.23 -82.48 3.19
N ASP A 652 -38.01 -82.48 4.29
CA ASP A 652 -39.25 -83.30 4.36
C ASP A 652 -40.16 -82.98 5.57
N PRO A 653 -41.51 -82.85 5.47
CA PRO A 653 -42.39 -83.25 4.36
C PRO A 653 -42.58 -82.21 3.26
N SER A 654 -42.41 -82.68 2.03
CA SER A 654 -42.72 -81.93 0.81
C SER A 654 -44.24 -81.94 0.51
N PRO A 655 -44.81 -80.88 -0.12
CA PRO A 655 -46.25 -80.83 -0.42
C PRO A 655 -46.68 -81.90 -1.43
N ASP A 656 -45.79 -82.25 -2.36
CA ASP A 656 -45.95 -83.33 -3.36
C ASP A 656 -44.58 -83.75 -3.93
N GLN A 657 -44.60 -84.60 -4.95
CA GLN A 657 -43.40 -85.11 -5.63
C GLN A 657 -42.65 -84.08 -6.47
N TYR A 658 -43.26 -82.93 -6.79
CA TYR A 658 -42.68 -81.91 -7.66
C TYR A 658 -42.09 -80.72 -6.90
N ARG A 659 -42.46 -80.53 -5.63
CA ARG A 659 -42.24 -79.28 -4.91
C ARG A 659 -41.59 -79.48 -3.56
N ARG A 660 -40.80 -78.52 -3.15
CA ARG A 660 -40.15 -78.49 -1.84
C ARG A 660 -40.37 -77.15 -1.18
N ARG A 661 -40.71 -77.18 0.11
CA ARG A 661 -40.99 -75.97 0.89
C ARG A 661 -39.69 -75.21 1.15
N VAL A 662 -39.80 -73.89 1.20
CA VAL A 662 -38.74 -72.99 1.62
C VAL A 662 -39.21 -72.22 2.85
N PHE A 663 -38.28 -71.94 3.76
CA PHE A 663 -38.55 -71.25 5.01
C PHE A 663 -37.37 -70.35 5.37
N THR A 664 -37.56 -69.52 6.39
CA THR A 664 -36.43 -69.04 7.19
C THR A 664 -36.31 -69.85 8.48
N TRP A 665 -35.08 -70.15 8.90
CA TRP A 665 -34.82 -70.99 10.08
C TRP A 665 -34.57 -70.15 11.32
N ARG A 666 -35.34 -70.42 12.38
CA ARG A 666 -35.21 -69.74 13.70
C ARG A 666 -34.00 -70.22 14.48
N ARG A 667 -33.55 -71.45 14.24
CA ARG A 667 -32.34 -71.97 14.88
C ARG A 667 -31.14 -71.41 14.11
N LYS A 668 -30.28 -70.65 14.78
CA LYS A 668 -29.07 -70.03 14.18
C LYS A 668 -27.93 -71.03 14.01
N VAL A 669 -28.23 -72.23 13.53
CA VAL A 669 -27.25 -73.27 13.22
C VAL A 669 -27.01 -73.23 11.70
N PHE A 670 -25.79 -73.46 11.24
CA PHE A 670 -25.50 -73.50 9.80
C PHE A 670 -25.82 -74.88 9.22
N ASP A 671 -26.50 -74.92 8.08
CA ASP A 671 -26.86 -76.13 7.34
C ASP A 671 -26.63 -75.94 5.83
N ASN A 672 -26.24 -77.00 5.13
CA ASN A 672 -25.99 -76.97 3.68
C ASN A 672 -27.25 -76.58 2.87
N GLN A 673 -28.44 -76.79 3.42
CA GLN A 673 -29.72 -76.39 2.84
C GLN A 673 -29.90 -74.87 2.70
N MET A 674 -29.08 -74.07 3.38
CA MET A 674 -29.16 -72.60 3.37
C MET A 674 -28.44 -71.95 2.19
N PHE A 675 -27.60 -72.69 1.48
CA PHE A 675 -26.78 -72.10 0.43
C PHE A 675 -27.51 -72.05 -0.91
N TRP A 676 -27.39 -70.90 -1.57
CA TRP A 676 -28.02 -70.61 -2.86
C TRP A 676 -26.96 -70.17 -3.88
N ILE A 677 -27.05 -70.71 -5.09
CA ILE A 677 -26.29 -70.24 -6.25
C ILE A 677 -27.19 -69.26 -7.01
N PHE A 678 -26.66 -68.09 -7.31
CA PHE A 678 -27.34 -67.06 -8.08
C PHE A 678 -26.82 -67.13 -9.50
N GLU A 679 -27.68 -67.55 -10.42
CA GLU A 679 -27.35 -67.68 -11.84
C GLU A 679 -27.87 -66.45 -12.58
N CYS A 680 -27.02 -65.43 -12.62
CA CYS A 680 -27.12 -64.21 -13.41
C CYS A 680 -26.01 -64.26 -14.49
#